data_AF-A0A970H0R1-F1
#
_entry.id   AF-A0A970H0R1-F1
#
_cell.length_a   1.000
_cell.length_b   1.000
_cell.length_c   1.000
_cell.angle_alpha   90.00
_cell.angle_beta   90.00
_cell.angle_gamma   90.00
#
_symmetry.space_group_name_H-M   'P 1'
#
loop_
_entity.id
_entity.type
_entity.pdbx_description
1 polymer ?
#
loop_
_entity_poly.entity_id
_entity_poly.type
_entity_poly.pdbx_seq_one_letter_code
_entity_poly.pdbx_strand_id
1 'polypeptide(L)'
;MRQKLMALAILATGTTLLAADTPVQTPETLPPAKYIVDWYAPPTDWFPAKEIKDYTLNTRVPDLFWLKYDGAYTLALRIRPILKEMLERQGAAKLVNTDGTGALEYRQDREKDAANRTIGVYKLDVPADDFIEVSFKAKNTARRNAGGNLTLNVDGLATLVTSKDIDKSTRCADGFTAYKVAITPGRGARLRSIAFTVDPATAPDFQQEWVILDFILRRAAPKARFTDIPRRQWIRTADFISNAAGLTASNGIGDVYTYIESAPAGVKTIPLPLEWAKRQPQATHFEAPEKYKPVRVKETINGKTYEGFRVTLTMGDGCYLDFPFKFDATVYNTISFLTRIDLPKDLKQIRNMDSGLKLHPAGLALLGDDYPRFYGTDKVKMNMHYDNFSFGLRSEKYDCEEWTRYGVCQGAVAQHWQRGSAAAPDGWKAVVFDALHDTYIGNKATYYADVSHWCFYYDTKKIPPGQTVTVTLLAPQTTSGLMLAGGDMARYKEFLDAREAWKPDYSDSRKLLEPPAEGRMQKALPIVRNHVPVSEIVVTYGTPAKRNQRVVDRAFERLNHLFTQKYGMTTNIPVLTAPSSANNTKIFVGGSHYAKVNKKQYAEDMAKLKGTDGYAVRSDGRNIYIYAAPFNFVADGRGLANGVYAWIMNNTDIVSVNIDVAEGQFIFEPVRDGNMTAVWGDAIRISPLVYRCGGHYHMTDFMGCTRNSVWADPTLGGTRPRSTNHWWGYGTEKNMDGSKAGKDGADTWGIDFDGNRIRPGCYTGHPCLVNVLENAKAAYIDTAFNKTSGESGYGIGDMKWRQIPQDDDCSFRMFDVFGLWVEDCQTHCHCEKCHTPIRLPNGELLKRPASIHSMREGDFLSTQFYANGCAMINQVNVYCRRDLRVESIAYMWMTEPPQFNISRNYNVRFCPYIRKDYMEPIFAPINDAFYRNINRWGQLDCHFTMYEYTLLFINSHPIADVLKLDLQAEIENGRLEEMFFEGGSNLLPDCLERWVSIQLMWDPGADVMKLRKHFIRGAFREAAPDMEKFFFKTFEACYRAGPSNKIEFEMEGQIGRILKMQPATDGKGGTLLDECTRHLDNALSSVRHPGSKAILEKYRAGWAKFLDANK
;
A
#
# COMPACT_ATOMS: atom_id res chain seq x y z
N MET A 1 -29.00 -31.54 -51.51
CA MET A 1 -29.28 -32.99 -51.58
C MET A 1 -29.41 -33.51 -50.16
N ARG A 2 -30.66 -33.61 -49.65
CA ARG A 2 -31.38 -34.85 -49.30
C ARG A 2 -30.71 -35.64 -48.15
N GLN A 3 -31.05 -35.39 -46.88
CA GLN A 3 -32.18 -35.95 -46.10
C GLN A 3 -32.19 -37.48 -45.90
N LYS A 4 -32.27 -37.90 -44.62
CA LYS A 4 -33.15 -38.92 -43.98
C LYS A 4 -32.37 -39.64 -42.84
N LEU A 5 -32.86 -39.95 -41.63
CA LEU A 5 -34.18 -40.02 -40.93
C LEU A 5 -33.82 -40.18 -39.41
N MET A 6 -34.32 -39.42 -38.42
CA MET A 6 -35.58 -39.56 -37.62
C MET A 6 -35.97 -41.01 -37.26
N ALA A 7 -36.48 -41.41 -36.09
CA ALA A 7 -36.75 -40.86 -34.74
C ALA A 7 -37.50 -41.97 -33.93
N LEU A 8 -37.74 -41.73 -32.62
CA LEU A 8 -38.63 -42.41 -31.63
C LEU A 8 -38.13 -43.69 -30.91
N ALA A 9 -38.43 -43.98 -29.63
CA ALA A 9 -39.03 -43.28 -28.46
C ALA A 9 -39.00 -44.27 -27.25
N ILE A 10 -38.51 -43.89 -26.04
CA ILE A 10 -39.21 -43.47 -24.80
C ILE A 10 -39.67 -44.59 -23.82
N LEU A 11 -39.44 -44.32 -22.50
CA LEU A 11 -39.91 -44.94 -21.22
C LEU A 11 -38.95 -45.95 -20.53
N ALA A 12 -38.60 -45.88 -19.24
CA ALA A 12 -38.94 -44.97 -18.13
C ALA A 12 -37.96 -45.07 -16.93
N THR A 13 -37.71 -43.92 -16.30
CA THR A 13 -37.52 -43.61 -14.85
C THR A 13 -36.45 -44.30 -14.00
N GLY A 14 -35.44 -43.50 -13.62
CA GLY A 14 -34.69 -43.60 -12.38
C GLY A 14 -34.11 -42.23 -12.03
N THR A 15 -34.72 -41.53 -11.08
CA THR A 15 -34.30 -40.22 -10.58
C THR A 15 -32.93 -40.31 -9.89
N THR A 16 -31.86 -39.88 -10.57
CA THR A 16 -30.63 -39.46 -9.89
C THR A 16 -30.75 -37.97 -9.56
N LEU A 17 -30.87 -37.69 -8.26
CA LEU A 17 -30.59 -36.38 -7.68
C LEU A 17 -29.21 -35.92 -8.15
N LEU A 18 -29.19 -34.85 -8.94
CA LEU A 18 -27.99 -34.11 -9.31
C LEU A 18 -27.30 -33.66 -8.01
N ALA A 19 -26.12 -34.21 -7.74
CA ALA A 19 -25.22 -33.66 -6.75
C ALA A 19 -24.93 -32.20 -7.15
N ALA A 20 -25.12 -31.29 -6.20
CA ALA A 20 -24.84 -29.88 -6.40
C ALA A 20 -23.36 -29.70 -6.80
N ASP A 21 -23.15 -29.22 -8.02
CA ASP A 21 -21.86 -28.82 -8.55
C ASP A 21 -21.20 -27.81 -7.61
N THR A 22 -20.13 -28.25 -6.95
CA THR A 22 -19.15 -27.35 -6.32
C THR A 22 -17.86 -27.52 -7.11
N PRO A 23 -17.22 -26.45 -7.59
CA PRO A 23 -16.24 -26.55 -8.67
C PRO A 23 -14.99 -27.30 -8.21
N VAL A 24 -14.71 -28.42 -8.87
CA VAL A 24 -13.34 -28.90 -9.07
C VAL A 24 -12.62 -27.75 -9.77
N GLN A 25 -11.57 -27.18 -9.15
CA GLN A 25 -10.70 -26.27 -9.87
C GLN A 25 -9.98 -27.06 -10.95
N THR A 26 -10.61 -27.13 -12.14
CA THR A 26 -9.85 -27.03 -13.38
C THR A 26 -8.86 -25.88 -13.18
N PRO A 27 -7.59 -26.00 -13.61
CA PRO A 27 -6.65 -24.88 -13.53
C PRO A 27 -7.33 -23.66 -14.15
N GLU A 28 -7.87 -22.78 -13.30
CA GLU A 28 -8.79 -21.74 -13.75
C GLU A 28 -8.00 -20.89 -14.75
N THR A 29 -8.58 -20.72 -15.94
CA THR A 29 -8.00 -20.00 -17.06
C THR A 29 -7.37 -18.70 -16.61
N LEU A 30 -6.24 -18.30 -17.20
CA LEU A 30 -5.71 -16.95 -17.00
C LEU A 30 -6.31 -16.00 -18.03
N PRO A 31 -6.84 -14.83 -17.61
CA PRO A 31 -6.98 -14.34 -16.22
C PRO A 31 -8.12 -15.08 -15.47
N PRO A 32 -8.13 -15.05 -14.12
CA PRO A 32 -9.14 -15.75 -13.31
C PRO A 32 -10.58 -15.47 -13.75
N ALA A 33 -11.46 -16.48 -13.69
CA ALA A 33 -12.85 -16.37 -14.12
C ALA A 33 -13.60 -15.17 -13.48
N LYS A 34 -13.34 -14.89 -12.20
CA LYS A 34 -13.93 -13.73 -11.49
C LYS A 34 -13.49 -12.35 -11.99
N TYR A 35 -12.39 -12.28 -12.75
CA TYR A 35 -11.88 -11.05 -13.35
C TYR A 35 -12.10 -11.02 -14.87
N ILE A 36 -12.78 -12.01 -15.44
CA ILE A 36 -13.26 -11.94 -16.82
C ILE A 36 -14.58 -11.18 -16.81
N VAL A 37 -14.60 -10.03 -17.47
CA VAL A 37 -15.79 -9.17 -17.59
C VAL A 37 -16.08 -8.92 -19.06
N ASP A 38 -17.36 -8.91 -19.43
CA ASP A 38 -17.82 -8.50 -20.75
C ASP A 38 -18.34 -7.04 -20.73
N TRP A 39 -17.97 -6.26 -19.73
CA TRP A 39 -18.50 -4.91 -19.50
C TRP A 39 -17.43 -3.92 -19.03
N TYR A 40 -17.74 -2.64 -19.17
CA TYR A 40 -17.03 -1.51 -18.58
C TYR A 40 -18.05 -0.57 -17.92
N ALA A 41 -17.81 -0.20 -16.66
CA ALA A 41 -18.54 0.89 -15.99
C ALA A 41 -17.58 2.05 -15.76
N PRO A 42 -17.97 3.32 -16.00
CA PRO A 42 -17.07 4.44 -15.79
C PRO A 42 -16.73 4.64 -14.30
N PRO A 43 -15.65 5.37 -13.99
CA PRO A 43 -15.39 5.90 -12.66
C PRO A 43 -16.60 6.65 -12.07
N THR A 44 -16.65 6.72 -10.76
CA THR A 44 -17.73 7.36 -9.97
C THR A 44 -17.71 8.90 -9.99
N ASP A 45 -16.92 9.51 -10.89
CA ASP A 45 -16.66 10.96 -11.00
C ASP A 45 -17.77 11.70 -11.78
N TRP A 46 -19.02 11.59 -11.35
CA TRP A 46 -20.15 12.28 -11.97
C TRP A 46 -20.24 13.73 -11.50
N PHE A 47 -20.18 14.71 -12.43
CA PHE A 47 -20.27 16.13 -12.12
C PHE A 47 -21.23 16.88 -13.06
N PRO A 48 -21.86 17.98 -12.61
CA PRO A 48 -22.58 18.89 -13.49
C PRO A 48 -21.68 19.46 -14.59
N ALA A 49 -22.22 19.73 -15.77
CA ALA A 49 -21.49 20.39 -16.85
C ALA A 49 -21.10 21.84 -16.49
N LYS A 50 -21.92 22.53 -15.68
CA LYS A 50 -21.61 23.85 -15.11
C LYS A 50 -20.57 23.75 -14.02
N GLU A 51 -19.67 24.74 -13.90
CA GLU A 51 -18.77 24.86 -12.74
C GLU A 51 -19.55 25.23 -11.46
N ILE A 52 -19.01 24.89 -10.28
CA ILE A 52 -19.70 25.10 -8.98
C ILE A 52 -20.15 26.56 -8.83
N LYS A 53 -19.26 27.52 -9.14
CA LYS A 53 -19.55 28.96 -9.04
C LYS A 53 -20.77 29.43 -9.85
N ASP A 54 -21.16 28.67 -10.88
CA ASP A 54 -22.21 28.99 -11.83
C ASP A 54 -23.51 28.20 -11.54
N TYR A 55 -23.59 27.50 -10.40
CA TYR A 55 -24.80 26.78 -10.01
C TYR A 55 -25.96 27.72 -9.75
N THR A 56 -27.15 27.27 -10.14
CA THR A 56 -28.44 27.94 -9.96
C THR A 56 -29.51 26.92 -9.58
N LEU A 57 -30.71 27.35 -9.18
CA LEU A 57 -31.84 26.44 -8.95
C LEU A 57 -32.26 25.61 -10.18
N ASN A 58 -31.81 25.96 -11.39
CA ASN A 58 -31.99 25.14 -12.59
C ASN A 58 -30.94 24.03 -12.75
N THR A 59 -29.88 24.02 -11.92
CA THR A 59 -28.77 23.07 -12.05
C THR A 59 -29.16 21.68 -11.56
N ARG A 60 -28.89 20.66 -12.39
CA ARG A 60 -29.03 19.26 -12.04
C ARG A 60 -27.71 18.76 -11.46
N VAL A 61 -27.80 18.13 -10.31
CA VAL A 61 -26.67 17.62 -9.54
C VAL A 61 -26.73 16.09 -9.43
N PRO A 62 -25.58 15.41 -9.57
CA PRO A 62 -25.48 13.99 -9.29
C PRO A 62 -25.24 13.73 -7.80
N ASP A 63 -25.85 12.65 -7.28
CA ASP A 63 -25.56 12.07 -5.98
C ASP A 63 -25.33 10.56 -6.16
N LEU A 64 -24.18 10.06 -5.73
CA LEU A 64 -24.00 8.63 -5.51
C LEU A 64 -24.53 8.24 -4.14
N PHE A 65 -25.36 7.20 -4.10
CA PHE A 65 -25.94 6.68 -2.88
C PHE A 65 -26.21 5.19 -3.02
N TRP A 66 -26.40 4.53 -1.89
CA TRP A 66 -26.73 3.13 -1.90
C TRP A 66 -28.23 2.90 -1.97
N LEU A 67 -28.64 2.11 -2.96
CA LEU A 67 -30.02 1.74 -3.21
C LEU A 67 -30.20 0.24 -2.96
N LYS A 68 -31.23 -0.13 -2.19
CA LYS A 68 -31.69 -1.52 -2.12
C LYS A 68 -32.51 -1.82 -3.36
N TYR A 69 -32.09 -2.82 -4.13
CA TYR A 69 -32.77 -3.25 -5.35
C TYR A 69 -32.66 -4.78 -5.46
N ASP A 70 -33.81 -5.45 -5.62
CA ASP A 70 -33.88 -6.91 -5.81
C ASP A 70 -33.11 -7.72 -4.75
N GLY A 71 -33.28 -7.35 -3.48
CA GLY A 71 -32.67 -8.05 -2.34
C GLY A 71 -31.18 -7.76 -2.10
N ALA A 72 -30.54 -6.91 -2.91
CA ALA A 72 -29.14 -6.51 -2.78
C ALA A 72 -28.99 -4.98 -2.71
N TYR A 73 -27.83 -4.50 -2.27
CA TYR A 73 -27.49 -3.08 -2.33
C TYR A 73 -26.60 -2.78 -3.52
N THR A 74 -26.88 -1.70 -4.25
CA THR A 74 -26.05 -1.21 -5.35
C THR A 74 -25.71 0.26 -5.13
N LEU A 75 -24.52 0.68 -5.58
CA LEU A 75 -24.16 2.09 -5.62
C LEU A 75 -24.84 2.73 -6.85
N ALA A 76 -25.97 3.39 -6.61
CA ALA A 76 -26.79 4.02 -7.63
C ALA A 76 -26.43 5.49 -7.82
N LEU A 77 -26.68 6.00 -9.02
CA LEU A 77 -26.55 7.42 -9.37
C LEU A 77 -27.93 8.07 -9.35
N ARG A 78 -28.10 9.13 -8.57
CA ARG A 78 -29.27 10.00 -8.60
C ARG A 78 -28.95 11.30 -9.31
N ILE A 79 -29.83 11.76 -10.19
CA ILE A 79 -29.81 13.10 -10.80
C ILE A 79 -31.04 13.85 -10.32
N ARG A 80 -30.88 15.05 -9.79
CA ARG A 80 -31.99 15.90 -9.31
C ARG A 80 -31.66 17.38 -9.42
N PRO A 81 -32.65 18.29 -9.38
CA PRO A 81 -32.39 19.71 -9.16
C PRO A 81 -31.64 19.94 -7.85
N ILE A 82 -30.72 20.91 -7.84
CA ILE A 82 -30.06 21.33 -6.61
C ILE A 82 -31.07 21.89 -5.61
N LEU A 83 -30.91 21.54 -4.33
CA LEU A 83 -31.78 22.06 -3.27
C LEU A 83 -31.46 23.53 -3.00
N LYS A 84 -32.50 24.33 -2.78
CA LYS A 84 -32.35 25.75 -2.44
C LYS A 84 -31.51 25.96 -1.18
N GLU A 85 -31.76 25.20 -0.13
CA GLU A 85 -30.98 25.26 1.12
C GLU A 85 -29.49 24.98 0.89
N MET A 86 -29.16 24.06 -0.01
CA MET A 86 -27.77 23.76 -0.35
C MET A 86 -27.13 24.94 -1.10
N LEU A 87 -27.85 25.55 -2.03
CA LEU A 87 -27.38 26.70 -2.79
C LEU A 87 -27.18 27.94 -1.90
N GLU A 88 -28.07 28.14 -0.91
CA GLU A 88 -27.93 29.17 0.14
C GLU A 88 -26.68 28.94 0.98
N ARG A 89 -26.40 27.71 1.41
CA ARG A 89 -25.16 27.36 2.14
C ARG A 89 -23.91 27.61 1.30
N GLN A 90 -23.93 27.24 0.01
CA GLN A 90 -22.83 27.49 -0.91
C GLN A 90 -22.60 28.99 -1.16
N GLY A 91 -23.68 29.78 -1.21
CA GLY A 91 -23.61 31.25 -1.29
C GLY A 91 -22.97 31.86 -0.05
N ALA A 92 -23.39 31.43 1.15
CA ALA A 92 -22.79 31.86 2.41
C ALA A 92 -21.29 31.54 2.49
N ALA A 93 -20.89 30.36 2.00
CA ALA A 93 -19.49 29.93 1.90
C ALA A 93 -18.72 30.55 0.72
N LYS A 94 -19.34 31.43 -0.08
CA LYS A 94 -18.75 32.06 -1.29
C LYS A 94 -18.26 31.07 -2.37
N LEU A 95 -18.84 29.88 -2.40
CA LEU A 95 -18.57 28.86 -3.42
C LEU A 95 -19.42 29.09 -4.67
N VAL A 96 -20.62 29.65 -4.49
CA VAL A 96 -21.56 30.03 -5.55
C VAL A 96 -21.79 31.53 -5.48
N ASN A 97 -21.85 32.21 -6.62
CA ASN A 97 -22.21 33.61 -6.63
C ASN A 97 -23.74 33.79 -6.55
N THR A 98 -24.25 34.11 -5.36
CA THR A 98 -25.68 34.36 -5.12
C THR A 98 -26.07 35.83 -5.22
N ASP A 99 -25.11 36.75 -5.19
CA ASP A 99 -25.38 38.19 -5.04
C ASP A 99 -25.75 38.82 -6.39
N GLY A 100 -27.03 39.22 -6.53
CA GLY A 100 -27.53 39.88 -7.75
C GLY A 100 -27.61 39.00 -8.99
N THR A 101 -27.27 37.71 -8.90
CA THR A 101 -27.26 36.75 -10.03
C THR A 101 -28.60 36.04 -10.26
N GLY A 102 -29.51 36.11 -9.28
CA GLY A 102 -30.73 35.30 -9.27
C GLY A 102 -30.46 33.79 -9.20
N ALA A 103 -29.32 33.36 -8.66
CA ALA A 103 -28.99 31.94 -8.54
C ALA A 103 -30.03 31.16 -7.71
N LEU A 104 -30.58 31.79 -6.67
CA LEU A 104 -31.63 31.26 -5.78
C LEU A 104 -33.05 31.30 -6.38
N GLU A 105 -33.19 31.64 -7.66
CA GLU A 105 -34.46 31.69 -8.39
C GLU A 105 -34.44 30.66 -9.53
N TYR A 106 -35.48 29.83 -9.61
CA TYR A 106 -35.70 29.04 -10.81
C TYR A 106 -36.17 29.98 -11.93
N ARG A 107 -35.55 29.87 -13.10
CA ARG A 107 -35.97 30.65 -14.28
C ARG A 107 -36.18 29.74 -15.48
N GLN A 108 -37.31 29.91 -16.16
CA GLN A 108 -37.70 29.03 -17.26
C GLN A 108 -36.78 29.16 -18.49
N ASP A 109 -36.18 30.33 -18.72
CA ASP A 109 -35.22 30.55 -19.80
C ASP A 109 -33.91 29.79 -19.61
N ARG A 110 -33.49 29.53 -18.35
CA ARG A 110 -32.29 28.75 -18.04
C ARG A 110 -32.40 27.26 -18.42
N GLU A 111 -33.63 26.74 -18.59
CA GLU A 111 -33.86 25.38 -19.11
C GLU A 111 -33.42 25.20 -20.57
N LYS A 112 -33.28 26.30 -21.33
CA LYS A 112 -32.78 26.27 -22.71
C LYS A 112 -31.30 25.91 -22.79
N ASP A 113 -30.54 26.23 -21.74
CA ASP A 113 -29.13 25.84 -21.64
C ASP A 113 -29.01 24.41 -21.11
N ALA A 114 -28.67 23.48 -21.99
CA ALA A 114 -28.49 22.07 -21.66
C ALA A 114 -27.47 21.85 -20.53
N ALA A 115 -26.45 22.72 -20.39
CA ALA A 115 -25.44 22.54 -19.35
C ALA A 115 -26.02 22.62 -17.92
N ASN A 116 -27.14 23.32 -17.72
CA ASN A 116 -27.85 23.32 -16.43
C ASN A 116 -28.46 21.95 -16.10
N ARG A 117 -28.69 21.11 -17.10
CA ARG A 117 -29.39 19.82 -16.99
C ARG A 117 -28.54 18.63 -17.42
N THR A 118 -27.25 18.85 -17.59
CA THR A 118 -26.27 17.83 -17.97
C THR A 118 -25.33 17.52 -16.81
N ILE A 119 -25.16 16.23 -16.52
CA ILE A 119 -24.10 15.69 -15.68
C ILE A 119 -23.24 14.73 -16.49
N GLY A 120 -21.99 14.49 -16.10
CA GLY A 120 -21.15 13.54 -16.82
C GLY A 120 -19.86 13.15 -16.11
N VAL A 121 -19.24 12.11 -16.64
CA VAL A 121 -17.86 11.71 -16.36
C VAL A 121 -17.01 12.17 -17.54
N TYR A 122 -16.13 13.13 -17.29
CA TYR A 122 -15.33 13.79 -18.32
C TYR A 122 -13.87 13.32 -18.30
N LYS A 123 -13.12 13.62 -19.37
CA LYS A 123 -11.68 13.34 -19.49
C LYS A 123 -11.34 11.85 -19.34
N LEU A 124 -12.16 10.98 -19.93
CA LEU A 124 -11.87 9.56 -20.05
C LEU A 124 -10.89 9.32 -21.21
N ASP A 125 -10.21 8.19 -21.15
CA ASP A 125 -9.31 7.75 -22.21
C ASP A 125 -9.31 6.22 -22.34
N VAL A 126 -10.45 5.65 -22.72
CA VAL A 126 -10.65 4.19 -22.73
C VAL A 126 -10.79 3.69 -24.18
N PRO A 127 -10.03 2.66 -24.60
CA PRO A 127 -10.26 1.98 -25.87
C PRO A 127 -11.71 1.48 -25.96
N ALA A 128 -12.39 1.82 -27.06
CA ALA A 128 -13.82 1.61 -27.22
C ALA A 128 -14.19 0.94 -28.55
N ASP A 129 -13.20 0.49 -29.32
CA ASP A 129 -13.38 -0.21 -30.60
C ASP A 129 -14.04 -1.59 -30.46
N ASP A 130 -14.15 -2.12 -29.24
CA ASP A 130 -14.83 -3.38 -28.92
C ASP A 130 -16.15 -3.21 -28.16
N PHE A 131 -16.64 -1.98 -27.95
CA PHE A 131 -17.94 -1.75 -27.33
C PHE A 131 -19.08 -2.00 -28.32
N ILE A 132 -20.09 -2.77 -27.90
CA ILE A 132 -21.21 -3.20 -28.76
C ILE A 132 -22.56 -2.72 -28.28
N GLU A 133 -22.67 -2.31 -27.01
CA GLU A 133 -23.94 -1.92 -26.40
C GLU A 133 -23.66 -1.03 -25.21
N VAL A 134 -24.55 -0.07 -24.95
CA VAL A 134 -24.65 0.62 -23.66
C VAL A 134 -26.04 0.41 -23.08
N SER A 135 -26.10 0.12 -21.79
CA SER A 135 -27.36 -0.13 -21.09
C SER A 135 -27.34 0.42 -19.67
N PHE A 136 -28.52 0.78 -19.17
CA PHE A 136 -28.77 1.07 -17.76
C PHE A 136 -30.23 0.81 -17.41
N LYS A 137 -30.51 0.73 -16.12
CA LYS A 137 -31.87 0.82 -15.58
C LYS A 137 -32.05 2.20 -14.97
N ALA A 138 -33.19 2.83 -15.23
CA ALA A 138 -33.53 4.07 -14.58
C ALA A 138 -34.99 4.12 -14.10
N LYS A 139 -35.19 4.89 -13.04
CA LYS A 139 -36.50 5.27 -12.50
C LYS A 139 -36.58 6.78 -12.46
N ASN A 140 -37.71 7.33 -12.91
CA ASN A 140 -37.97 8.77 -12.88
C ASN A 140 -39.14 9.04 -11.94
N THR A 141 -38.98 9.98 -11.00
CA THR A 141 -40.05 10.45 -10.09
C THR A 141 -40.72 11.75 -10.58
N ALA A 142 -40.30 12.28 -11.73
CA ALA A 142 -40.81 13.51 -12.34
C ALA A 142 -42.34 13.56 -12.41
N ARG A 143 -42.90 14.70 -12.02
CA ARG A 143 -44.27 15.08 -12.40
C ARG A 143 -44.30 15.52 -13.87
N ARG A 144 -45.51 15.67 -14.43
CA ARG A 144 -45.77 15.98 -15.85
C ARG A 144 -44.89 17.11 -16.46
N ASN A 145 -44.40 18.04 -15.64
CA ASN A 145 -43.71 19.26 -16.09
C ASN A 145 -42.19 19.27 -15.85
N ALA A 146 -41.58 18.23 -15.28
CA ALA A 146 -40.18 18.26 -14.82
C ALA A 146 -39.13 17.88 -15.88
N GLY A 147 -39.54 17.54 -17.11
CA GLY A 147 -38.67 16.89 -18.09
C GLY A 147 -38.80 15.36 -17.96
N GLY A 148 -39.55 14.75 -18.88
CA GLY A 148 -39.97 13.35 -18.77
C GLY A 148 -38.92 12.33 -19.21
N ASN A 149 -37.88 12.76 -19.94
CA ASN A 149 -36.88 11.87 -20.53
C ASN A 149 -35.45 12.26 -20.16
N LEU A 150 -34.57 11.28 -20.34
CA LEU A 150 -33.13 11.38 -20.14
C LEU A 150 -32.44 11.02 -21.46
N THR A 151 -31.47 11.84 -21.85
CA THR A 151 -30.57 11.53 -22.97
C THR A 151 -29.18 11.21 -22.44
N LEU A 152 -28.67 10.02 -22.77
CA LEU A 152 -27.29 9.62 -22.54
C LEU A 152 -26.48 9.84 -23.82
N ASN A 153 -25.43 10.64 -23.73
CA ASN A 153 -24.41 10.77 -24.75
C ASN A 153 -23.16 9.99 -24.33
N VAL A 154 -22.79 8.98 -25.11
CA VAL A 154 -21.51 8.28 -25.00
C VAL A 154 -20.64 8.82 -26.13
N ASP A 155 -19.71 9.70 -25.76
CA ASP A 155 -19.02 10.57 -26.72
C ASP A 155 -18.31 9.78 -27.82
N GLY A 156 -18.65 10.12 -29.07
CA GLY A 156 -18.14 9.47 -30.28
C GLY A 156 -18.65 8.04 -30.55
N LEU A 157 -19.58 7.52 -29.76
CA LEU A 157 -20.01 6.11 -29.83
C LEU A 157 -21.51 5.92 -30.02
N ALA A 158 -22.34 6.51 -29.16
CA ALA A 158 -23.79 6.33 -29.21
C ALA A 158 -24.56 7.41 -28.46
N THR A 159 -25.83 7.61 -28.83
CA THR A 159 -26.78 8.42 -28.08
C THR A 159 -28.03 7.59 -27.78
N LEU A 160 -28.36 7.46 -26.50
CA LEU A 160 -29.55 6.75 -26.01
C LEU A 160 -30.54 7.77 -25.44
N VAL A 161 -31.82 7.66 -25.81
CA VAL A 161 -32.90 8.55 -25.35
C VAL A 161 -34.00 7.70 -24.73
N THR A 162 -34.35 7.95 -23.47
CA THR A 162 -35.30 7.09 -22.74
C THR A 162 -36.73 7.11 -23.29
N SER A 163 -37.11 8.09 -24.11
CA SER A 163 -38.40 8.10 -24.79
C SER A 163 -38.52 7.06 -25.90
N LYS A 164 -37.39 6.57 -26.43
CA LYS A 164 -37.35 5.70 -27.61
C LYS A 164 -36.64 4.36 -27.37
N ASP A 165 -35.55 4.35 -26.60
CA ASP A 165 -34.63 3.21 -26.50
C ASP A 165 -34.95 2.29 -25.30
N ILE A 166 -36.23 1.95 -25.11
CA ILE A 166 -36.68 1.11 -24.00
C ILE A 166 -36.31 -0.36 -24.28
N ASP A 167 -35.60 -0.98 -23.35
CA ASP A 167 -35.36 -2.43 -23.35
C ASP A 167 -36.49 -3.18 -22.66
N LYS A 168 -37.40 -3.73 -23.44
CA LYS A 168 -38.51 -4.56 -22.94
C LYS A 168 -38.08 -5.98 -22.52
N SER A 169 -36.87 -6.41 -22.87
CA SER A 169 -36.39 -7.76 -22.59
C SER A 169 -35.75 -7.89 -21.21
N THR A 170 -35.22 -6.81 -20.65
CA THR A 170 -34.61 -6.81 -19.33
C THR A 170 -35.66 -6.64 -18.25
N ARG A 171 -35.73 -7.59 -17.32
CA ARG A 171 -36.61 -7.50 -16.15
C ARG A 171 -36.18 -6.37 -15.23
N CYS A 172 -37.16 -5.58 -14.79
CA CYS A 172 -36.98 -4.56 -13.76
C CYS A 172 -38.01 -4.73 -12.62
N ALA A 173 -37.63 -4.30 -11.42
CA ALA A 173 -38.48 -4.16 -10.25
C ALA A 173 -38.62 -2.68 -9.82
N ASP A 174 -39.45 -2.40 -8.82
CA ASP A 174 -39.53 -1.13 -8.09
C ASP A 174 -39.77 0.14 -8.94
N GLY A 175 -40.41 -0.04 -10.11
CA GLY A 175 -40.71 1.05 -11.05
C GLY A 175 -39.54 1.47 -11.92
N PHE A 176 -38.45 0.68 -11.97
CA PHE A 176 -37.36 0.89 -12.93
C PHE A 176 -37.77 0.43 -14.32
N THR A 177 -37.21 1.09 -15.34
CA THR A 177 -37.27 0.70 -16.74
C THR A 177 -35.85 0.50 -17.24
N ALA A 178 -35.61 -0.54 -18.03
CA ALA A 178 -34.31 -0.78 -18.65
C ALA A 178 -34.24 -0.07 -20.00
N TYR A 179 -33.05 0.42 -20.34
CA TYR A 179 -32.76 1.08 -21.60
C TYR A 179 -31.47 0.51 -22.18
N LYS A 180 -31.42 0.36 -23.50
CA LYS A 180 -30.21 -0.06 -24.20
C LYS A 180 -30.16 0.43 -25.63
N VAL A 181 -28.96 0.64 -26.14
CA VAL A 181 -28.72 0.90 -27.56
C VAL A 181 -27.44 0.20 -27.99
N ALA A 182 -27.43 -0.29 -29.24
CA ALA A 182 -26.23 -0.85 -29.84
C ALA A 182 -25.19 0.25 -30.09
N ILE A 183 -23.92 -0.11 -29.97
CA ILE A 183 -22.76 0.71 -30.32
C ILE A 183 -22.12 0.09 -31.56
N THR A 184 -21.75 0.93 -32.52
CA THR A 184 -20.97 0.51 -33.70
C THR A 184 -19.73 1.40 -33.79
N PRO A 185 -18.66 1.04 -33.06
CA PRO A 185 -17.51 1.91 -32.92
C PRO A 185 -16.65 1.89 -34.20
N GLY A 186 -16.07 3.03 -34.55
CA GLY A 186 -15.02 3.09 -35.56
C GLY A 186 -13.73 2.39 -35.08
N ARG A 187 -12.89 1.93 -36.02
CA ARG A 187 -11.57 1.37 -35.68
C ARG A 187 -10.75 2.41 -34.91
N GLY A 188 -10.22 2.02 -33.74
CA GLY A 188 -9.45 2.92 -32.87
C GLY A 188 -10.30 3.95 -32.11
N ALA A 189 -11.63 3.77 -32.05
CA ALA A 189 -12.50 4.61 -31.25
C ALA A 189 -12.06 4.63 -29.78
N ARG A 190 -12.20 5.79 -29.15
CA ARG A 190 -11.88 6.01 -27.73
C ARG A 190 -13.03 6.72 -27.05
N LEU A 191 -13.41 6.22 -25.88
CA LEU A 191 -14.38 6.86 -25.01
C LEU A 191 -13.71 8.04 -24.29
N ARG A 192 -14.24 9.25 -24.50
CA ARG A 192 -13.70 10.51 -23.95
C ARG A 192 -14.56 11.11 -22.85
N SER A 193 -15.88 10.94 -22.94
CA SER A 193 -16.81 11.36 -21.92
C SER A 193 -18.13 10.59 -22.01
N ILE A 194 -18.86 10.56 -20.90
CA ILE A 194 -20.22 10.07 -20.81
C ILE A 194 -21.06 11.14 -20.12
N ALA A 195 -22.18 11.52 -20.70
CA ALA A 195 -23.04 12.56 -20.13
C ALA A 195 -24.52 12.21 -20.19
N PHE A 196 -25.22 12.39 -19.06
CA PHE A 196 -26.67 12.34 -18.97
C PHE A 196 -27.23 13.75 -19.01
N THR A 197 -28.26 13.97 -19.83
CA THR A 197 -28.96 15.25 -19.98
C THR A 197 -30.45 15.04 -19.78
N VAL A 198 -31.02 15.63 -18.72
CA VAL A 198 -32.46 15.57 -18.40
C VAL A 198 -33.20 16.56 -19.27
N ASP A 199 -34.30 16.18 -19.94
CA ASP A 199 -35.11 17.07 -20.78
C ASP A 199 -35.46 18.41 -20.11
N PRO A 200 -35.66 19.51 -20.87
CA PRO A 200 -36.06 20.79 -20.30
C PRO A 200 -37.38 20.63 -19.52
N ALA A 201 -37.41 21.17 -18.31
CA ALA A 201 -38.63 21.27 -17.53
C ALA A 201 -39.50 22.42 -18.06
N THR A 202 -40.82 22.30 -18.00
CA THR A 202 -41.78 23.38 -18.31
C THR A 202 -42.26 24.11 -17.06
N ALA A 203 -41.98 23.56 -15.88
CA ALA A 203 -42.19 24.17 -14.56
C ALA A 203 -41.20 23.55 -13.54
N PRO A 204 -40.86 24.24 -12.45
CA PRO A 204 -39.96 23.69 -11.43
C PRO A 204 -40.59 22.48 -10.73
N ASP A 205 -39.83 21.38 -10.65
CA ASP A 205 -40.15 20.22 -9.82
C ASP A 205 -38.90 19.81 -9.04
N PHE A 206 -38.73 20.39 -7.86
CA PHE A 206 -37.57 20.13 -6.99
C PHE A 206 -37.58 18.72 -6.36
N GLN A 207 -38.64 17.93 -6.58
CA GLN A 207 -38.74 16.54 -6.14
C GLN A 207 -38.43 15.55 -7.28
N GLN A 208 -38.11 16.05 -8.48
CA GLN A 208 -37.68 15.20 -9.59
C GLN A 208 -36.36 14.52 -9.26
N GLU A 209 -36.37 13.19 -9.38
CA GLU A 209 -35.20 12.35 -9.30
C GLU A 209 -35.19 11.37 -10.48
N TRP A 210 -34.04 11.31 -11.17
CA TRP A 210 -33.66 10.18 -11.99
C TRP A 210 -32.70 9.31 -11.20
N VAL A 211 -33.10 8.08 -10.89
CA VAL A 211 -32.23 7.10 -10.22
C VAL A 211 -31.78 6.08 -11.24
N ILE A 212 -30.47 5.85 -11.35
CA ILE A 212 -29.81 5.04 -12.37
C ILE A 212 -28.97 3.96 -11.69
N LEU A 213 -29.09 2.73 -12.16
CA LEU A 213 -28.30 1.57 -11.72
C LEU A 213 -28.00 0.64 -12.89
N ASP A 214 -27.14 -0.36 -12.66
CA ASP A 214 -26.67 -1.32 -13.67
C ASP A 214 -26.13 -0.62 -14.95
N PHE A 215 -25.39 0.50 -14.81
CA PHE A 215 -24.86 1.23 -15.96
C PHE A 215 -23.57 0.61 -16.48
N ILE A 216 -23.62 0.07 -17.70
CA ILE A 216 -22.49 -0.61 -18.35
C ILE A 216 -22.40 -0.31 -19.85
N LEU A 217 -21.17 -0.36 -20.37
CA LEU A 217 -20.86 -0.54 -21.78
C LEU A 217 -20.40 -1.98 -21.99
N ARG A 218 -21.16 -2.77 -22.76
CA ARG A 218 -20.85 -4.16 -23.05
C ARG A 218 -19.79 -4.27 -24.15
N ARG A 219 -18.89 -5.24 -24.01
CA ARG A 219 -17.82 -5.59 -24.94
C ARG A 219 -18.22 -6.75 -25.86
N ALA A 220 -17.69 -6.76 -27.08
CA ALA A 220 -17.92 -7.81 -28.08
C ALA A 220 -17.50 -9.20 -27.60
N ALA A 221 -16.44 -9.27 -26.78
CA ALA A 221 -15.96 -10.49 -26.17
C ALA A 221 -15.60 -10.22 -24.70
N PRO A 222 -15.85 -11.17 -23.78
CA PRO A 222 -15.35 -11.09 -22.42
C PRO A 222 -13.83 -10.95 -22.43
N LYS A 223 -13.32 -10.04 -21.59
CA LYS A 223 -11.89 -9.76 -21.46
C LYS A 223 -11.50 -9.71 -20.00
N ALA A 224 -10.20 -9.87 -19.78
CA ALA A 224 -9.59 -9.58 -18.49
C ALA A 224 -9.92 -8.15 -18.07
N ARG A 225 -10.47 -7.97 -16.86
CA ARG A 225 -10.48 -6.66 -16.20
C ARG A 225 -9.05 -6.20 -15.91
N PHE A 226 -8.21 -7.15 -15.50
CA PHE A 226 -6.80 -6.94 -15.22
C PHE A 226 -5.96 -7.92 -16.03
N THR A 227 -4.89 -7.44 -16.63
CA THR A 227 -3.74 -8.26 -17.01
C THR A 227 -3.14 -8.80 -15.71
N ASP A 228 -3.53 -10.01 -15.34
CA ASP A 228 -3.12 -10.65 -14.10
C ASP A 228 -1.81 -11.40 -14.32
N ILE A 229 -0.92 -11.39 -13.33
CA ILE A 229 0.30 -12.22 -13.40
C ILE A 229 -0.10 -13.71 -13.32
N PRO A 230 0.68 -14.64 -13.92
CA PRO A 230 0.35 -16.07 -13.89
C PRO A 230 0.13 -16.57 -12.47
N ARG A 231 -0.87 -17.45 -12.25
CA ARG A 231 -1.18 -17.99 -10.91
C ARG A 231 0.01 -18.76 -10.33
N ARG A 232 0.05 -18.85 -9.00
CA ARG A 232 1.00 -19.70 -8.30
C ARG A 232 0.82 -21.15 -8.72
N GLN A 233 1.93 -21.86 -8.90
CA GLN A 233 1.94 -23.25 -9.34
C GLN A 233 3.05 -24.00 -8.61
N TRP A 234 2.77 -25.23 -8.20
CA TRP A 234 3.82 -26.14 -7.77
C TRP A 234 4.64 -26.55 -8.98
N ILE A 235 5.96 -26.52 -8.86
CA ILE A 235 6.90 -26.95 -9.91
C ILE A 235 8.04 -27.75 -9.27
N ARG A 236 8.83 -28.44 -10.10
CA ARG A 236 10.09 -29.00 -9.63
C ARG A 236 11.12 -27.88 -9.51
N THR A 237 11.87 -27.86 -8.41
CA THR A 237 12.93 -26.87 -8.20
C THR A 237 13.99 -26.91 -9.31
N ALA A 238 14.25 -28.09 -9.89
CA ALA A 238 15.16 -28.25 -11.01
C ALA A 238 14.74 -27.50 -12.28
N ASP A 239 13.43 -27.38 -12.53
CA ASP A 239 12.91 -26.63 -13.69
C ASP A 239 13.17 -25.13 -13.51
N PHE A 240 13.01 -24.61 -12.29
CA PHE A 240 13.37 -23.23 -11.94
C PHE A 240 14.88 -22.96 -12.03
N ILE A 241 15.70 -23.85 -11.45
CA ILE A 241 17.17 -23.68 -11.47
C ILE A 241 17.72 -23.69 -12.90
N SER A 242 17.17 -24.55 -13.77
CA SER A 242 17.64 -24.70 -15.15
C SER A 242 17.17 -23.58 -16.09
N ASN A 243 15.91 -23.15 -15.99
CA ASN A 243 15.37 -22.11 -16.87
C ASN A 243 14.16 -21.37 -16.25
N ALA A 244 14.42 -20.48 -15.29
CA ALA A 244 13.38 -19.69 -14.64
C ALA A 244 12.54 -18.84 -15.62
N ALA A 245 13.16 -18.28 -16.67
CA ALA A 245 12.48 -17.45 -17.67
C ALA A 245 11.60 -18.24 -18.65
N GLY A 246 11.86 -19.54 -18.83
CA GLY A 246 11.10 -20.44 -19.69
C GLY A 246 10.01 -21.23 -18.98
N LEU A 247 9.72 -20.94 -17.70
CA LEU A 247 8.63 -21.59 -16.98
C LEU A 247 7.28 -21.24 -17.61
N THR A 248 6.48 -22.26 -17.88
CA THR A 248 5.13 -22.13 -18.42
C THR A 248 4.14 -22.96 -17.60
N ALA A 249 2.85 -22.85 -17.92
CA ALA A 249 1.81 -23.64 -17.26
C ALA A 249 2.03 -25.16 -17.35
N SER A 250 2.78 -25.66 -18.34
CA SER A 250 3.07 -27.09 -18.48
C SER A 250 4.09 -27.61 -17.46
N ASN A 251 4.85 -26.73 -16.81
CA ASN A 251 5.72 -27.09 -15.69
C ASN A 251 4.93 -27.31 -14.39
N GLY A 252 3.67 -26.83 -14.35
CA GLY A 252 2.81 -26.86 -13.19
C GLY A 252 2.39 -28.28 -12.78
N ILE A 253 2.47 -28.55 -11.49
CA ILE A 253 1.98 -29.75 -10.82
C ILE A 253 0.65 -29.38 -10.16
N GLY A 254 -0.46 -29.89 -10.69
CA GLY A 254 -1.81 -29.58 -10.19
C GLY A 254 -2.09 -30.19 -8.81
N ASP A 255 -2.01 -31.51 -8.70
CA ASP A 255 -2.19 -32.24 -7.44
C ASP A 255 -0.84 -32.64 -6.86
N VAL A 256 -0.20 -31.71 -6.15
CA VAL A 256 1.15 -31.90 -5.62
C VAL A 256 1.22 -33.01 -4.57
N TYR A 257 0.16 -33.26 -3.80
CA TYR A 257 0.15 -34.34 -2.82
C TYR A 257 0.19 -35.70 -3.51
N THR A 258 -0.68 -35.93 -4.51
CA THR A 258 -0.63 -37.15 -5.33
C THR A 258 0.68 -37.29 -6.08
N TYR A 259 1.25 -36.18 -6.56
CA TYR A 259 2.56 -36.16 -7.18
C TYR A 259 3.65 -36.68 -6.23
N ILE A 260 3.71 -36.18 -4.99
CA ILE A 260 4.66 -36.66 -3.97
C ILE A 260 4.47 -38.17 -3.72
N GLU A 261 3.23 -38.62 -3.54
CA GLU A 261 2.91 -40.03 -3.27
C GLU A 261 3.28 -40.98 -4.42
N SER A 262 3.39 -40.47 -5.65
CA SER A 262 3.86 -41.24 -6.81
C SER A 262 5.39 -41.48 -6.83
N ALA A 263 6.12 -40.92 -5.87
CA ALA A 263 7.57 -41.00 -5.73
C ALA A 263 8.35 -40.67 -7.04
N PRO A 264 8.14 -39.48 -7.64
CA PRO A 264 8.73 -39.12 -8.91
C PRO A 264 10.24 -38.91 -8.78
N ALA A 265 10.96 -39.16 -9.87
CA ALA A 265 12.42 -39.01 -9.90
C ALA A 265 12.85 -37.57 -9.52
N GLY A 266 13.83 -37.48 -8.63
CA GLY A 266 14.38 -36.19 -8.14
C GLY A 266 13.62 -35.60 -6.93
N VAL A 267 12.50 -36.19 -6.53
CA VAL A 267 11.76 -35.82 -5.32
C VAL A 267 12.07 -36.83 -4.22
N LYS A 268 12.54 -36.36 -3.06
CA LYS A 268 12.84 -37.21 -1.89
C LYS A 268 12.03 -36.78 -0.70
N THR A 269 11.43 -37.76 -0.02
CA THR A 269 10.52 -37.55 1.10
C THR A 269 11.03 -38.27 2.34
N ILE A 270 10.90 -37.62 3.50
CA ILE A 270 11.25 -38.17 4.79
C ILE A 270 10.01 -38.07 5.71
N PRO A 271 9.60 -39.16 6.38
CA PRO A 271 8.52 -39.11 7.36
C PRO A 271 8.87 -38.17 8.52
N LEU A 272 7.93 -37.33 8.91
CA LEU A 272 8.03 -36.54 10.15
C LEU A 272 7.68 -37.42 11.35
N PRO A 273 8.37 -37.28 12.49
CA PRO A 273 8.17 -38.15 13.63
C PRO A 273 6.83 -37.88 14.31
N LEU A 274 6.26 -38.94 14.88
CA LEU A 274 4.99 -38.93 15.59
C LEU A 274 5.15 -38.96 17.12
N GLU A 275 6.38 -39.05 17.61
CA GLU A 275 6.68 -38.97 19.05
C GLU A 275 6.76 -37.51 19.48
N TRP A 276 5.82 -37.10 20.31
CA TRP A 276 5.79 -35.76 20.91
C TRP A 276 6.54 -35.77 22.25
N ALA A 277 7.17 -34.65 22.62
CA ALA A 277 7.83 -34.54 23.91
C ALA A 277 6.81 -34.42 25.06
N LYS A 278 7.11 -35.03 26.22
CA LYS A 278 6.40 -34.75 27.48
C LYS A 278 6.96 -33.44 28.06
N ARG A 279 6.07 -32.48 28.35
CA ARG A 279 6.33 -31.10 28.85
C ARG A 279 7.71 -30.86 29.50
N GLN A 280 8.41 -29.82 29.04
CA GLN A 280 9.50 -29.15 29.79
C GLN A 280 8.91 -28.23 30.89
N PRO A 281 9.44 -28.20 32.13
CA PRO A 281 8.80 -27.56 33.30
C PRO A 281 8.54 -26.05 33.25
N GLN A 282 9.03 -25.32 32.24
CA GLN A 282 9.09 -23.84 32.27
C GLN A 282 7.88 -23.12 31.63
N ALA A 283 6.79 -23.80 31.27
CA ALA A 283 5.65 -23.15 30.58
C ALA A 283 4.69 -22.42 31.55
N THR A 284 4.51 -21.11 31.38
CA THR A 284 3.58 -20.25 32.14
C THR A 284 2.15 -20.17 31.58
N HIS A 285 1.84 -20.76 30.41
CA HIS A 285 0.57 -20.51 29.70
C HIS A 285 -0.15 -21.72 29.03
N PHE A 286 0.26 -22.97 29.25
CA PHE A 286 -0.40 -24.14 28.62
C PHE A 286 -0.79 -25.22 29.63
N GLU A 287 -1.95 -25.85 29.39
CA GLU A 287 -2.50 -26.87 30.28
C GLU A 287 -1.66 -28.16 30.29
N ALA A 288 -1.77 -28.91 31.38
CA ALA A 288 -1.03 -30.16 31.55
C ALA A 288 -1.50 -31.25 30.54
N PRO A 289 -0.61 -32.16 30.11
CA PRO A 289 -0.88 -33.17 29.09
C PRO A 289 -2.08 -34.09 29.38
N GLU A 290 -2.58 -34.14 30.62
CA GLU A 290 -3.76 -34.97 30.94
C GLU A 290 -5.06 -34.45 30.28
N LYS A 291 -5.08 -33.20 29.79
CA LYS A 291 -6.27 -32.57 29.16
C LYS A 291 -6.36 -32.75 27.64
N TYR A 292 -5.25 -32.93 26.94
CA TYR A 292 -5.22 -33.22 25.51
C TYR A 292 -4.72 -34.65 25.38
N LYS A 293 -5.50 -35.57 24.81
CA LYS A 293 -5.13 -37.00 24.77
C LYS A 293 -4.54 -37.37 23.40
N PRO A 294 -3.28 -37.00 23.06
CA PRO A 294 -2.65 -37.43 21.83
C PRO A 294 -2.38 -38.94 21.88
N VAL A 295 -2.69 -39.64 20.79
CA VAL A 295 -2.45 -41.08 20.62
C VAL A 295 -1.93 -41.33 19.21
N ARG A 296 -1.01 -42.28 19.07
CA ARG A 296 -0.64 -42.82 17.74
C ARG A 296 -1.84 -43.57 17.16
N VAL A 297 -2.05 -43.40 15.86
CA VAL A 297 -3.11 -44.09 15.12
C VAL A 297 -2.56 -44.70 13.84
N LYS A 298 -3.21 -45.79 13.42
CA LYS A 298 -3.05 -46.35 12.08
C LYS A 298 -4.42 -46.40 11.42
N GLU A 299 -4.54 -45.86 10.23
CA GLU A 299 -5.79 -45.76 9.48
C GLU A 299 -5.56 -46.32 8.09
N THR A 300 -6.45 -47.20 7.63
CA THR A 300 -6.39 -47.73 6.26
C THR A 300 -7.39 -46.99 5.41
N ILE A 301 -6.91 -46.29 4.38
CA ILE A 301 -7.74 -45.52 3.48
C ILE A 301 -7.47 -45.95 2.04
N ASN A 302 -8.53 -46.30 1.31
CA ASN A 302 -8.46 -46.84 -0.06
C ASN A 302 -7.46 -48.01 -0.20
N GLY A 303 -7.37 -48.88 0.82
CA GLY A 303 -6.45 -50.03 0.83
C GLY A 303 -5.00 -49.74 1.21
N LYS A 304 -4.62 -48.47 1.45
CA LYS A 304 -3.29 -48.08 1.94
C LYS A 304 -3.36 -47.71 3.42
N THR A 305 -2.48 -48.28 4.24
CA THR A 305 -2.38 -47.97 5.67
C THR A 305 -1.43 -46.80 5.90
N TYR A 306 -1.90 -45.79 6.62
CA TYR A 306 -1.12 -44.62 7.02
C TYR A 306 -0.98 -44.60 8.55
N GLU A 307 0.21 -44.21 9.02
CA GLU A 307 0.44 -43.92 10.44
C GLU A 307 0.31 -42.43 10.71
N GLY A 308 -0.07 -42.07 11.92
CA GLY A 308 -0.19 -40.69 12.32
C GLY A 308 -0.49 -40.53 13.80
N PHE A 309 -1.00 -39.35 14.17
CA PHE A 309 -1.48 -39.10 15.52
C PHE A 309 -2.88 -38.50 15.50
N ARG A 310 -3.60 -38.76 16.58
CA ARG A 310 -4.93 -38.21 16.86
C ARG A 310 -4.87 -37.51 18.20
N VAL A 311 -5.38 -36.29 18.27
CA VAL A 311 -5.52 -35.55 19.52
C VAL A 311 -6.99 -35.20 19.74
N THR A 312 -7.51 -35.57 20.91
CA THR A 312 -8.83 -35.14 21.38
C THR A 312 -8.67 -33.95 22.32
N LEU A 313 -9.38 -32.87 22.01
CA LEU A 313 -9.26 -31.54 22.60
C LEU A 313 -10.59 -31.16 23.27
N THR A 314 -10.50 -30.54 24.44
CA THR A 314 -11.61 -29.89 25.15
C THR A 314 -11.26 -28.42 25.40
N MET A 315 -12.24 -27.60 25.80
CA MET A 315 -12.01 -26.21 26.22
C MET A 315 -10.86 -26.10 27.23
N GLY A 316 -9.94 -25.16 27.02
CA GLY A 316 -8.71 -24.98 27.81
C GLY A 316 -7.88 -23.76 27.36
N ASP A 317 -6.62 -23.67 27.76
CA ASP A 317 -5.73 -22.53 27.45
C ASP A 317 -5.02 -22.60 26.08
N GLY A 318 -5.04 -23.77 25.43
CA GLY A 318 -4.41 -24.05 24.14
C GLY A 318 -3.67 -25.39 24.12
N CYS A 319 -3.64 -26.07 22.97
CA CYS A 319 -2.89 -27.31 22.77
C CYS A 319 -1.68 -27.06 21.87
N TYR A 320 -0.50 -27.41 22.38
CA TYR A 320 0.77 -27.33 21.69
C TYR A 320 1.48 -28.68 21.77
N LEU A 321 1.92 -29.22 20.64
CA LEU A 321 2.73 -30.43 20.56
C LEU A 321 4.00 -30.13 19.77
N ASP A 322 5.15 -30.53 20.31
CA ASP A 322 6.45 -30.48 19.66
C ASP A 322 7.00 -31.87 19.42
N PHE A 323 7.55 -32.06 18.23
CA PHE A 323 8.05 -33.34 17.75
C PHE A 323 9.53 -33.16 17.37
N PRO A 324 10.47 -33.68 18.17
CA PRO A 324 11.89 -33.56 17.90
C PRO A 324 12.26 -34.22 16.57
N PHE A 325 12.79 -33.45 15.63
CA PHE A 325 13.22 -33.91 14.33
C PHE A 325 14.27 -32.98 13.72
N LYS A 326 15.47 -33.50 13.47
CA LYS A 326 16.55 -32.71 12.88
C LYS A 326 16.55 -32.83 11.36
N PHE A 327 16.41 -31.71 10.66
CA PHE A 327 16.54 -31.65 9.20
C PHE A 327 16.81 -30.23 8.69
N ASP A 328 17.21 -30.12 7.43
CA ASP A 328 17.42 -28.85 6.72
C ASP A 328 16.18 -28.55 5.86
N ALA A 329 15.37 -27.57 6.29
CA ALA A 329 14.18 -27.11 5.59
C ALA A 329 14.48 -26.18 4.41
N THR A 330 15.74 -25.80 4.18
CA THR A 330 16.16 -25.16 2.92
C THR A 330 16.26 -26.17 1.77
N VAL A 331 16.38 -27.47 2.11
CA VAL A 331 16.41 -28.59 1.15
C VAL A 331 15.08 -29.34 1.16
N TYR A 332 14.58 -29.70 2.35
CA TYR A 332 13.30 -30.37 2.56
C TYR A 332 12.25 -29.35 3.02
N ASN A 333 11.88 -28.46 2.10
CA ASN A 333 11.01 -27.32 2.35
C ASN A 333 9.51 -27.66 2.28
N THR A 334 9.12 -28.78 1.67
CA THR A 334 7.71 -29.07 1.40
C THR A 334 7.12 -29.97 2.48
N ILE A 335 6.31 -29.42 3.38
CA ILE A 335 5.60 -30.20 4.41
C ILE A 335 4.27 -30.68 3.84
N SER A 336 3.94 -31.95 4.03
CA SER A 336 2.64 -32.50 3.63
C SER A 336 2.08 -33.52 4.61
N PHE A 337 0.76 -33.61 4.69
CA PHE A 337 0.03 -34.62 5.48
C PHE A 337 -1.44 -34.72 5.06
N LEU A 338 -2.09 -35.82 5.42
CA LEU A 338 -3.55 -35.93 5.41
C LEU A 338 -4.11 -35.50 6.77
N THR A 339 -5.20 -34.75 6.77
CA THR A 339 -5.88 -34.34 8.00
C THR A 339 -7.37 -34.58 7.94
N ARG A 340 -7.94 -34.93 9.09
CA ARG A 340 -9.38 -34.97 9.34
C ARG A 340 -9.68 -34.30 10.67
N ILE A 341 -10.78 -33.58 10.69
CA ILE A 341 -11.28 -32.87 11.86
C ILE A 341 -12.68 -33.42 12.19
N ASP A 342 -12.80 -34.06 13.34
CA ASP A 342 -14.03 -34.69 13.83
C ASP A 342 -14.69 -33.80 14.89
N LEU A 343 -15.98 -33.51 14.68
CA LEU A 343 -16.76 -32.55 15.48
C LEU A 343 -17.99 -33.19 16.12
N PRO A 344 -18.41 -32.69 17.29
CA PRO A 344 -19.70 -32.97 17.89
C PRO A 344 -20.85 -32.61 16.95
N LYS A 345 -21.93 -33.39 17.00
CA LYS A 345 -23.08 -33.25 16.10
C LYS A 345 -23.80 -31.91 16.27
N ASP A 346 -23.92 -31.44 17.50
CA ASP A 346 -24.50 -30.15 17.86
C ASP A 346 -23.60 -28.97 17.44
N LEU A 347 -22.27 -29.10 17.55
CA LEU A 347 -21.34 -28.11 16.97
C LEU A 347 -21.42 -28.06 15.44
N LYS A 348 -21.62 -29.20 14.75
CA LYS A 348 -21.90 -29.23 13.30
C LYS A 348 -23.22 -28.54 12.96
N GLN A 349 -24.25 -28.68 13.79
CA GLN A 349 -25.55 -28.03 13.59
C GLN A 349 -25.46 -26.51 13.78
N ILE A 350 -24.72 -26.04 14.79
CA ILE A 350 -24.43 -24.61 15.00
C ILE A 350 -23.69 -24.02 13.79
N ARG A 351 -22.80 -24.81 13.17
CA ARG A 351 -22.07 -24.42 11.97
C ARG A 351 -22.90 -24.47 10.68
N ASN A 352 -23.88 -25.37 10.59
CA ASN A 352 -24.79 -25.55 9.45
C ASN A 352 -26.04 -24.65 9.50
N MET A 353 -26.26 -23.89 10.57
CA MET A 353 -27.32 -22.89 10.62
C MET A 353 -26.97 -21.74 9.67
N ASP A 354 -27.50 -21.79 8.46
CA ASP A 354 -27.41 -20.71 7.48
C ASP A 354 -27.93 -19.39 8.10
N SER A 355 -27.02 -18.42 8.30
CA SER A 355 -27.28 -16.97 8.18
C SER A 355 -28.01 -16.16 9.29
N GLY A 356 -28.12 -16.62 10.55
CA GLY A 356 -28.82 -15.83 11.60
C GLY A 356 -28.26 -15.94 13.02
N LEU A 357 -27.20 -15.18 13.32
CA LEU A 357 -26.46 -15.01 14.60
C LEU A 357 -27.12 -15.48 15.93
N LYS A 358 -26.46 -16.45 16.59
CA LYS A 358 -25.96 -16.33 17.99
C LYS A 358 -24.68 -17.17 18.12
N LEU A 359 -23.52 -16.52 17.95
CA LEU A 359 -22.24 -17.12 18.31
C LEU A 359 -22.12 -17.23 19.83
N HIS A 360 -21.22 -18.10 20.31
CA HIS A 360 -20.67 -18.09 21.67
C HIS A 360 -20.46 -16.63 22.13
N PRO A 361 -20.58 -16.28 23.42
CA PRO A 361 -20.44 -14.88 23.89
C PRO A 361 -19.17 -14.12 23.44
N ALA A 362 -18.17 -14.82 22.86
CA ALA A 362 -16.95 -14.28 22.29
C ALA A 362 -16.82 -14.31 20.74
N GLY A 363 -17.79 -14.82 19.97
CA GLY A 363 -17.79 -14.69 18.50
C GLY A 363 -16.82 -15.57 17.68
N LEU A 364 -16.24 -16.65 18.24
CA LEU A 364 -15.14 -17.40 17.60
C LEU A 364 -15.65 -18.55 16.70
N ALA A 365 -15.11 -18.65 15.47
CA ALA A 365 -15.33 -19.78 14.58
C ALA A 365 -14.39 -20.95 14.93
N LEU A 366 -14.91 -22.17 14.87
CA LEU A 366 -14.20 -23.41 15.14
C LEU A 366 -13.85 -24.11 13.82
N LEU A 367 -12.54 -24.36 13.56
CA LEU A 367 -11.92 -25.42 12.70
C LEU A 367 -11.46 -25.10 11.25
N GLY A 368 -10.46 -25.84 10.74
CA GLY A 368 -9.73 -25.65 9.45
C GLY A 368 -10.47 -25.81 8.11
N ASP A 369 -11.65 -25.23 7.95
CA ASP A 369 -12.44 -25.29 6.71
C ASP A 369 -12.49 -23.97 5.93
N ASP A 370 -12.09 -22.87 6.55
CA ASP A 370 -12.08 -21.56 5.92
C ASP A 370 -10.71 -20.86 5.97
N TYR A 371 -10.43 -20.04 4.96
CA TYR A 371 -9.11 -19.45 4.77
C TYR A 371 -8.87 -18.34 5.80
N PRO A 372 -7.84 -18.45 6.65
CA PRO A 372 -7.52 -17.41 7.61
C PRO A 372 -7.12 -16.14 6.86
N ARG A 373 -7.66 -14.97 7.24
CA ARG A 373 -7.18 -13.69 6.71
C ARG A 373 -5.70 -13.48 7.05
N PHE A 374 -4.86 -13.15 6.06
CA PHE A 374 -3.44 -12.81 6.29
C PHE A 374 -3.21 -11.41 6.87
N TYR A 375 -4.29 -10.72 7.16
CA TYR A 375 -4.26 -9.32 7.49
C TYR A 375 -4.58 -9.18 8.98
N GLY A 376 -3.88 -8.31 9.70
CA GLY A 376 -4.30 -7.54 10.90
C GLY A 376 -4.75 -8.24 12.18
N THR A 377 -4.06 -9.30 12.60
CA THR A 377 -4.19 -9.74 14.01
C THR A 377 -2.83 -9.59 14.72
N ASP A 378 -2.85 -9.01 15.93
CA ASP A 378 -1.72 -9.02 16.86
C ASP A 378 -1.16 -10.44 16.98
N LYS A 379 0.17 -10.58 16.92
CA LYS A 379 0.89 -11.84 17.04
C LYS A 379 0.35 -12.74 18.16
N VAL A 380 0.00 -12.20 19.33
CA VAL A 380 -0.46 -13.01 20.48
C VAL A 380 -1.86 -13.61 20.30
N LYS A 381 -2.69 -13.04 19.42
CA LYS A 381 -4.11 -13.44 19.25
C LYS A 381 -4.40 -14.09 17.90
N MET A 382 -3.36 -14.34 17.10
CA MET A 382 -3.53 -14.80 15.73
C MET A 382 -4.48 -16.00 15.62
N ASN A 383 -4.13 -17.13 16.21
CA ASN A 383 -4.96 -18.34 16.13
C ASN A 383 -6.32 -18.28 16.86
N MET A 384 -6.53 -17.28 17.72
CA MET A 384 -7.79 -17.11 18.48
C MET A 384 -8.95 -16.77 17.56
N HIS A 385 -8.69 -15.98 16.51
CA HIS A 385 -9.72 -15.48 15.61
C HIS A 385 -9.99 -16.40 14.42
N TYR A 386 -9.16 -17.42 14.17
CA TYR A 386 -9.30 -18.22 12.96
C TYR A 386 -9.94 -19.59 13.17
N ASP A 387 -10.77 -19.93 12.19
CA ASP A 387 -11.29 -21.25 11.89
C ASP A 387 -10.15 -22.17 11.44
N ASN A 388 -9.18 -22.47 12.30
CA ASN A 388 -8.01 -23.25 11.90
C ASN A 388 -7.25 -23.90 13.05
N PHE A 389 -6.44 -24.90 12.70
CA PHE A 389 -5.29 -25.32 13.48
C PHE A 389 -4.02 -25.06 12.68
N SER A 390 -2.91 -24.91 13.39
CA SER A 390 -1.67 -24.44 12.80
C SER A 390 -0.53 -25.42 13.05
N PHE A 391 0.47 -25.35 12.19
CA PHE A 391 1.68 -26.15 12.26
C PHE A 391 2.90 -25.31 11.88
N GLY A 392 4.06 -25.72 12.34
CA GLY A 392 5.26 -24.92 12.17
C GLY A 392 6.55 -25.68 12.35
N LEU A 393 7.66 -24.99 12.09
CA LEU A 393 9.02 -25.46 12.28
C LEU A 393 9.73 -24.57 13.29
N ARG A 394 10.68 -25.14 14.06
CA ARG A 394 11.58 -24.37 14.91
C ARG A 394 12.98 -24.94 15.02
N SER A 395 13.93 -24.07 15.28
CA SER A 395 15.29 -24.40 15.71
C SER A 395 15.47 -24.07 17.19
N GLU A 396 15.64 -25.09 18.05
CA GLU A 396 15.90 -24.92 19.48
C GLU A 396 17.21 -24.18 19.74
N LYS A 397 18.19 -24.36 18.85
CA LYS A 397 19.51 -23.74 18.97
C LYS A 397 19.51 -22.29 18.49
N TYR A 398 18.69 -21.97 17.49
CA TYR A 398 18.86 -20.76 16.70
C TYR A 398 17.65 -19.83 16.68
N ASP A 399 16.45 -20.26 17.09
CA ASP A 399 15.29 -19.39 17.17
C ASP A 399 15.34 -18.54 18.46
N CYS A 400 15.01 -17.26 18.34
CA CYS A 400 15.02 -16.34 19.50
C CYS A 400 13.81 -16.54 20.42
N GLU A 401 12.72 -17.05 19.88
CA GLU A 401 11.45 -17.24 20.57
C GLU A 401 10.71 -18.38 19.88
N GLU A 402 9.94 -19.13 20.66
CA GLU A 402 9.15 -20.22 20.13
C GLU A 402 7.75 -19.74 19.73
N TRP A 403 7.69 -18.97 18.65
CA TRP A 403 6.48 -18.28 18.19
C TRP A 403 5.27 -19.20 18.02
N THR A 404 5.47 -20.45 17.58
CA THR A 404 4.40 -21.44 17.45
C THR A 404 3.69 -21.71 18.78
N ARG A 405 4.39 -21.64 19.93
CA ARG A 405 3.74 -21.77 21.25
C ARG A 405 2.72 -20.67 21.48
N TYR A 406 2.98 -19.45 21.05
CA TYR A 406 2.05 -18.32 21.19
C TYR A 406 0.95 -18.30 20.13
N GLY A 407 0.81 -19.36 19.33
CA GLY A 407 -0.12 -19.41 18.22
C GLY A 407 0.29 -18.54 17.04
N VAL A 408 1.60 -18.27 16.87
CA VAL A 408 2.17 -17.63 15.68
C VAL A 408 2.97 -18.68 14.92
N CYS A 409 2.31 -19.42 14.04
CA CYS A 409 2.94 -20.51 13.28
C CYS A 409 3.25 -20.05 11.85
N GLN A 410 3.97 -20.85 11.07
CA GLN A 410 4.26 -20.53 9.66
C GLN A 410 3.12 -20.98 8.75
N GLY A 411 2.49 -22.14 9.03
CA GLY A 411 1.44 -22.72 8.20
C GLY A 411 0.13 -23.01 8.95
N ALA A 412 -1.00 -22.89 8.24
CA ALA A 412 -2.32 -23.26 8.73
C ALA A 412 -3.08 -24.17 7.76
N VAL A 413 -3.84 -25.14 8.26
CA VAL A 413 -4.44 -26.18 7.41
C VAL A 413 -5.37 -25.66 6.33
N ALA A 414 -6.30 -24.77 6.68
CA ALA A 414 -7.26 -24.27 5.69
C ALA A 414 -6.62 -23.47 4.54
N GLN A 415 -5.45 -22.86 4.77
CA GLN A 415 -4.72 -22.16 3.73
C GLN A 415 -4.01 -23.11 2.78
N HIS A 416 -3.39 -24.16 3.32
CA HIS A 416 -2.50 -25.04 2.57
C HIS A 416 -3.19 -26.35 2.12
N TRP A 417 -4.52 -26.43 2.21
CA TRP A 417 -5.28 -27.57 1.69
C TRP A 417 -5.23 -27.62 0.16
N GLN A 418 -4.72 -28.73 -0.37
CA GLN A 418 -4.87 -29.16 -1.75
C GLN A 418 -6.32 -29.57 -2.10
N ARG A 419 -7.03 -28.69 -2.80
CA ARG A 419 -8.41 -28.93 -3.25
C ARG A 419 -8.42 -29.92 -4.42
N GLY A 420 -9.27 -30.95 -4.34
CA GLY A 420 -9.42 -31.92 -5.43
C GLY A 420 -8.28 -32.93 -5.54
N SER A 421 -7.50 -33.14 -4.47
CA SER A 421 -6.45 -34.16 -4.46
C SER A 421 -7.06 -35.56 -4.57
N ALA A 422 -6.67 -36.33 -5.60
CA ALA A 422 -7.16 -37.68 -5.83
C ALA A 422 -6.70 -38.67 -4.73
N ALA A 423 -5.59 -38.37 -4.07
CA ALA A 423 -5.06 -39.14 -2.95
C ALA A 423 -5.71 -38.75 -1.61
N ALA A 424 -6.53 -37.70 -1.54
CA ALA A 424 -7.33 -37.33 -0.36
C ALA A 424 -8.70 -38.02 -0.41
N PRO A 425 -8.97 -39.03 0.44
CA PRO A 425 -10.23 -39.78 0.39
C PRO A 425 -11.40 -38.99 0.98
N ASP A 426 -12.63 -39.48 0.78
CA ASP A 426 -13.83 -38.82 1.31
C ASP A 426 -13.72 -38.56 2.82
N GLY A 427 -13.91 -37.29 3.20
CA GLY A 427 -13.78 -36.82 4.58
C GLY A 427 -12.36 -36.50 5.05
N TRP A 428 -11.34 -36.63 4.19
CA TRP A 428 -9.96 -36.23 4.46
C TRP A 428 -9.53 -35.05 3.59
N LYS A 429 -8.50 -34.34 4.05
CA LYS A 429 -7.90 -33.19 3.36
C LYS A 429 -6.41 -33.39 3.24
N ALA A 430 -5.85 -33.24 2.04
CA ALA A 430 -4.40 -33.20 1.84
C ALA A 430 -3.89 -31.78 2.06
N VAL A 431 -2.90 -31.60 2.93
CA VAL A 431 -2.27 -30.31 3.21
C VAL A 431 -0.86 -30.34 2.63
N VAL A 432 -0.46 -29.29 1.90
CA VAL A 432 0.91 -29.14 1.38
C VAL A 432 1.35 -27.69 1.49
N PHE A 433 2.48 -27.45 2.16
CA PHE A 433 3.04 -26.14 2.48
C PHE A 433 4.50 -26.05 2.02
N ASP A 434 4.86 -24.98 1.32
CA ASP A 434 6.26 -24.66 1.00
C ASP A 434 6.83 -23.72 2.05
N ALA A 435 7.73 -24.25 2.89
CA ALA A 435 8.34 -23.53 4.00
C ALA A 435 9.28 -22.39 3.57
N LEU A 436 9.58 -22.17 2.29
CA LEU A 436 10.45 -21.08 1.82
C LEU A 436 9.74 -20.06 0.93
N HIS A 437 8.77 -20.54 0.14
CA HIS A 437 8.17 -19.75 -0.92
C HIS A 437 6.68 -19.48 -0.70
N ASP A 438 5.96 -20.26 0.11
CA ASP A 438 4.53 -20.03 0.34
C ASP A 438 4.30 -18.74 1.15
N THR A 439 3.09 -18.18 1.06
CA THR A 439 2.69 -17.08 1.92
C THR A 439 2.50 -17.60 3.33
N TYR A 440 3.20 -17.05 4.32
CA TYR A 440 3.08 -17.53 5.70
C TYR A 440 1.91 -16.91 6.44
N ILE A 441 1.37 -17.66 7.41
CA ILE A 441 0.48 -17.07 8.42
C ILE A 441 1.27 -16.31 9.48
N GLY A 442 2.54 -16.63 9.70
CA GLY A 442 3.40 -15.93 10.63
C GLY A 442 4.83 -16.06 10.17
N ASN A 443 5.42 -14.98 9.70
CA ASN A 443 6.80 -14.97 9.27
C ASN A 443 7.67 -14.52 10.44
N LYS A 444 7.91 -15.43 11.40
CA LYS A 444 8.69 -15.15 12.61
C LYS A 444 9.96 -16.00 12.75
N ALA A 445 11.09 -15.46 12.27
CA ALA A 445 12.47 -15.75 12.69
C ALA A 445 12.99 -17.20 12.62
N THR A 446 12.26 -18.15 12.05
CA THR A 446 12.68 -19.57 12.05
C THR A 446 13.94 -19.78 11.23
N TYR A 447 14.94 -20.41 11.86
CA TYR A 447 16.17 -20.79 11.18
C TYR A 447 15.99 -22.12 10.42
N TYR A 448 15.60 -22.02 9.14
CA TYR A 448 15.24 -23.18 8.31
C TYR A 448 16.40 -24.14 8.01
N ALA A 449 17.66 -23.71 8.06
CA ALA A 449 18.80 -24.59 7.75
C ALA A 449 19.13 -25.62 8.85
N ASP A 450 18.66 -25.44 10.09
CA ASP A 450 18.87 -26.37 11.21
C ASP A 450 17.60 -26.50 12.04
N VAL A 451 16.54 -27.01 11.40
CA VAL A 451 15.30 -27.31 12.09
C VAL A 451 15.52 -28.46 13.05
N SER A 452 14.98 -28.31 14.25
CA SER A 452 15.10 -29.28 15.35
C SER A 452 13.76 -29.89 15.75
N HIS A 453 12.65 -29.22 15.43
CA HIS A 453 11.31 -29.67 15.77
C HIS A 453 10.32 -29.24 14.68
N TRP A 454 9.32 -30.08 14.45
CA TRP A 454 8.06 -29.65 13.85
C TRP A 454 6.99 -29.59 14.95
N CYS A 455 5.99 -28.74 14.75
CA CYS A 455 5.09 -28.33 15.81
C CYS A 455 3.63 -28.34 15.35
N PHE A 456 2.73 -28.59 16.29
CA PHE A 456 1.28 -28.49 16.14
C PHE A 456 0.73 -27.51 17.18
N TYR A 457 -0.20 -26.66 16.78
CA TYR A 457 -0.90 -25.72 17.66
C TYR A 457 -2.39 -25.69 17.37
N TYR A 458 -3.20 -25.69 18.43
CA TYR A 458 -4.64 -25.47 18.39
C TYR A 458 -5.08 -24.58 19.56
N ASP A 459 -5.74 -23.46 19.28
CA ASP A 459 -6.37 -22.66 20.34
C ASP A 459 -7.63 -23.38 20.84
N THR A 460 -7.61 -23.92 22.07
CA THR A 460 -8.75 -24.66 22.63
C THR A 460 -9.78 -23.77 23.31
N LYS A 461 -9.52 -22.46 23.49
CA LYS A 461 -10.46 -21.51 24.12
C LYS A 461 -11.75 -21.34 23.32
N LYS A 462 -11.69 -21.60 22.01
CA LYS A 462 -12.86 -21.57 21.13
C LYS A 462 -13.80 -22.78 21.30
N ILE A 463 -13.37 -23.88 21.91
CA ILE A 463 -14.19 -25.09 22.06
C ILE A 463 -15.23 -24.84 23.17
N PRO A 464 -16.54 -25.07 22.95
CA PRO A 464 -17.54 -24.84 23.98
C PRO A 464 -17.39 -25.79 25.18
N PRO A 465 -17.80 -25.36 26.38
CA PRO A 465 -17.74 -26.21 27.58
C PRO A 465 -18.43 -27.57 27.37
N GLY A 466 -17.78 -28.65 27.77
CA GLY A 466 -18.32 -30.03 27.67
C GLY A 466 -18.25 -30.67 26.28
N GLN A 467 -17.81 -29.93 25.26
CA GLN A 467 -17.63 -30.43 23.90
C GLN A 467 -16.20 -30.89 23.64
N THR A 468 -16.04 -31.78 22.65
CA THR A 468 -14.72 -32.29 22.24
C THR A 468 -14.48 -32.04 20.76
N VAL A 469 -13.28 -31.66 20.37
CA VAL A 469 -12.83 -31.61 18.98
C VAL A 469 -11.72 -32.65 18.82
N THR A 470 -11.77 -33.48 17.79
CA THR A 470 -10.70 -34.43 17.52
C THR A 470 -10.02 -34.10 16.20
N VAL A 471 -8.70 -33.91 16.24
CA VAL A 471 -7.87 -33.65 15.06
C VAL A 471 -7.01 -34.89 14.81
N THR A 472 -7.06 -35.43 13.59
CA THR A 472 -6.24 -36.57 13.18
C THR A 472 -5.35 -36.16 12.01
N LEU A 473 -4.03 -36.31 12.15
CA LEU A 473 -3.05 -36.14 11.07
C LEU A 473 -2.46 -37.50 10.72
N LEU A 474 -2.34 -37.80 9.42
CA LEU A 474 -1.74 -39.03 8.90
C LEU A 474 -0.63 -38.71 7.91
N ALA A 475 0.38 -39.59 7.91
CA ALA A 475 1.56 -39.53 7.07
C ALA A 475 2.19 -38.13 6.97
N PRO A 476 2.47 -37.45 8.11
CA PRO A 476 3.20 -36.22 8.06
C PRO A 476 4.61 -36.49 7.52
N GLN A 477 5.01 -35.71 6.54
CA GLN A 477 6.27 -35.88 5.83
C GLN A 477 6.81 -34.54 5.33
N THR A 478 8.12 -34.48 5.16
CA THR A 478 8.80 -33.37 4.50
C THR A 478 9.48 -33.83 3.22
N THR A 479 9.42 -33.02 2.18
CA THR A 479 9.80 -33.35 0.81
C THR A 479 10.73 -32.30 0.22
N SER A 480 11.71 -32.76 -0.55
CA SER A 480 12.69 -31.94 -1.29
C SER A 480 12.42 -31.97 -2.80
N GLY A 481 12.95 -30.97 -3.51
CA GLY A 481 12.91 -30.91 -4.99
C GLY A 481 11.65 -30.25 -5.56
N LEU A 482 10.80 -29.67 -4.71
CA LEU A 482 9.58 -28.96 -5.09
C LEU A 482 9.60 -27.52 -4.58
N MET A 483 8.95 -26.64 -5.32
CA MET A 483 8.70 -25.27 -4.88
C MET A 483 7.35 -24.74 -5.37
N LEU A 484 6.76 -23.84 -4.60
CA LEU A 484 5.56 -23.11 -4.99
C LEU A 484 5.94 -21.80 -5.70
N ALA A 485 6.02 -21.84 -7.02
CA ALA A 485 6.32 -20.68 -7.86
C ALA A 485 5.21 -19.63 -7.82
N GLY A 486 5.59 -18.37 -8.02
CA GLY A 486 4.73 -17.18 -7.99
C GLY A 486 5.54 -15.92 -8.27
N GLY A 487 4.88 -14.82 -8.61
CA GLY A 487 5.52 -13.56 -8.93
C GLY A 487 6.28 -13.59 -10.26
N ASP A 488 7.43 -12.90 -10.30
CA ASP A 488 8.33 -12.88 -11.46
C ASP A 488 9.52 -13.82 -11.20
N MET A 489 9.41 -15.05 -11.70
CA MET A 489 10.41 -16.09 -11.46
C MET A 489 11.76 -15.76 -12.10
N ALA A 490 11.79 -15.06 -13.24
CA ALA A 490 13.03 -14.70 -13.91
C ALA A 490 13.82 -13.68 -13.07
N ARG A 491 13.17 -12.59 -12.66
CA ARG A 491 13.78 -11.57 -11.78
C ARG A 491 14.12 -12.14 -10.42
N TYR A 492 13.31 -13.07 -9.90
CA TYR A 492 13.63 -13.74 -8.64
C TYR A 492 14.92 -14.57 -8.75
N LYS A 493 15.14 -15.27 -9.87
CA LYS A 493 16.39 -16.00 -10.11
C LYS A 493 17.60 -15.05 -10.17
N GLU A 494 17.47 -13.93 -10.88
CA GLU A 494 18.52 -12.90 -10.96
C GLU A 494 18.87 -12.36 -9.56
N PHE A 495 17.86 -12.10 -8.73
CA PHE A 495 18.06 -11.68 -7.34
C PHE A 495 18.81 -12.73 -6.52
N LEU A 496 18.42 -14.01 -6.61
CA LEU A 496 19.09 -15.10 -5.89
C LEU A 496 20.56 -15.21 -6.30
N ASP A 497 20.85 -15.11 -7.60
CA ASP A 497 22.22 -15.16 -8.13
C ASP A 497 23.05 -13.96 -7.66
N ALA A 498 22.46 -12.76 -7.67
CA ALA A 498 23.10 -11.55 -7.15
C ALA A 498 23.36 -11.65 -5.63
N ARG A 499 22.43 -12.25 -4.87
CA ARG A 499 22.56 -12.48 -3.43
C ARG A 499 23.69 -13.46 -3.12
N GLU A 500 23.80 -14.56 -3.87
CA GLU A 500 24.88 -15.55 -3.72
C GLU A 500 26.25 -14.96 -4.13
N ALA A 501 26.27 -14.15 -5.18
CA ALA A 501 27.49 -13.49 -5.66
C ALA A 501 27.89 -12.26 -4.83
N TRP A 502 27.04 -11.81 -3.90
CA TRP A 502 27.26 -10.58 -3.13
C TRP A 502 28.56 -10.67 -2.32
N LYS A 503 29.38 -9.63 -2.44
CA LYS A 503 30.64 -9.50 -1.69
C LYS A 503 30.83 -8.07 -1.24
N PRO A 504 31.42 -7.86 -0.04
CA PRO A 504 31.72 -6.52 0.43
C PRO A 504 32.83 -5.88 -0.40
N ASP A 505 32.72 -4.57 -0.63
CA ASP A 505 33.78 -3.77 -1.27
C ASP A 505 34.56 -2.96 -0.23
N TYR A 506 35.72 -3.48 0.17
CA TYR A 506 36.64 -2.80 1.10
C TYR A 506 37.69 -1.93 0.42
N SER A 507 37.54 -1.61 -0.87
CA SER A 507 38.44 -0.67 -1.56
C SER A 507 38.38 0.73 -0.94
N ASP A 508 39.43 1.51 -1.12
CA ASP A 508 39.52 2.85 -0.52
C ASP A 508 38.39 3.79 -0.99
N SER A 509 37.50 4.13 -0.05
CA SER A 509 36.36 5.01 -0.26
C SER A 509 36.67 6.51 -0.24
N ARG A 510 37.92 6.96 0.01
CA ARG A 510 38.26 8.40 0.12
C ARG A 510 37.83 9.22 -1.10
N LYS A 511 37.99 8.68 -2.31
CA LYS A 511 37.59 9.35 -3.56
C LYS A 511 36.09 9.58 -3.69
N LEU A 512 35.26 8.88 -2.91
CA LEU A 512 33.80 9.04 -2.98
C LEU A 512 33.32 10.36 -2.34
N LEU A 513 34.17 11.05 -1.57
CA LEU A 513 33.88 12.40 -1.06
C LEU A 513 34.33 13.51 -2.01
N GLU A 514 35.02 13.17 -3.10
CA GLU A 514 35.35 14.15 -4.12
C GLU A 514 34.10 14.50 -4.94
N PRO A 515 34.00 15.73 -5.47
CA PRO A 515 32.95 16.09 -6.41
C PRO A 515 32.82 15.07 -7.55
N PRO A 516 31.60 14.61 -7.89
CA PRO A 516 31.41 13.57 -8.88
C PRO A 516 31.96 13.97 -10.24
N ALA A 517 32.37 12.99 -11.04
CA ALA A 517 32.84 13.22 -12.41
C ALA A 517 31.69 13.63 -13.35
N GLU A 518 30.51 13.04 -13.14
CA GLU A 518 29.30 13.39 -13.86
C GLU A 518 28.83 14.80 -13.47
N GLY A 519 28.54 15.65 -14.46
CA GLY A 519 28.06 17.01 -14.27
C GLY A 519 29.13 18.03 -13.83
N ARG A 520 30.41 17.71 -14.02
CA ARG A 520 31.49 18.68 -13.84
C ARG A 520 31.40 19.82 -14.86
N MET A 521 31.65 21.02 -14.39
CA MET A 521 31.75 22.21 -15.23
C MET A 521 33.05 22.19 -16.03
N GLN A 522 33.06 22.86 -17.18
CA GLN A 522 34.29 23.04 -17.98
C GLN A 522 35.37 23.83 -17.24
N LYS A 523 34.97 24.74 -16.36
CA LYS A 523 35.87 25.60 -15.59
C LYS A 523 35.44 25.63 -14.12
N ALA A 524 36.43 25.46 -13.25
CA ALA A 524 36.26 25.61 -11.82
C ALA A 524 36.08 27.10 -11.45
N LEU A 525 35.11 27.42 -10.60
CA LEU A 525 34.74 28.79 -10.26
C LEU A 525 34.95 29.07 -8.77
N PRO A 526 35.70 30.12 -8.40
CA PRO A 526 35.94 30.45 -7.00
C PRO A 526 34.65 31.00 -6.37
N ILE A 527 34.32 30.51 -5.18
CA ILE A 527 33.14 30.93 -4.40
C ILE A 527 33.56 31.63 -3.12
N VAL A 528 34.57 31.09 -2.43
CA VAL A 528 35.15 31.67 -1.21
C VAL A 528 36.66 31.72 -1.38
N ARG A 529 37.26 32.84 -1.00
CA ARG A 529 38.72 32.99 -0.92
C ARG A 529 39.10 33.55 0.44
N ASN A 530 40.02 32.88 1.13
CA ASN A 530 40.53 33.31 2.44
C ASN A 530 39.39 33.69 3.40
N HIS A 531 38.40 32.81 3.56
CA HIS A 531 37.22 33.01 4.43
C HIS A 531 36.22 34.09 3.95
N VAL A 532 36.45 34.73 2.81
CA VAL A 532 35.58 35.79 2.28
C VAL A 532 34.86 35.32 1.02
N PRO A 533 33.52 35.48 0.91
CA PRO A 533 32.80 35.29 -0.34
C PRO A 533 33.40 36.11 -1.48
N VAL A 534 33.72 35.43 -2.59
CA VAL A 534 34.06 36.05 -3.88
C VAL A 534 33.02 35.68 -4.93
N SER A 535 31.79 35.46 -4.47
CA SER A 535 30.61 35.13 -5.26
C SER A 535 29.39 35.90 -4.75
N GLU A 536 28.33 35.87 -5.54
CA GLU A 536 27.01 36.36 -5.17
C GLU A 536 25.92 35.42 -5.69
N ILE A 537 24.81 35.35 -4.96
CA ILE A 537 23.59 34.65 -5.38
C ILE A 537 22.63 35.70 -5.95
N VAL A 538 22.12 35.46 -7.16
CA VAL A 538 21.14 36.32 -7.82
C VAL A 538 19.85 35.52 -7.99
N VAL A 539 18.81 35.85 -7.25
CA VAL A 539 17.58 35.07 -7.19
C VAL A 539 16.41 35.77 -7.90
N THR A 540 15.66 35.00 -8.68
CA THR A 540 14.33 35.38 -9.19
C THR A 540 13.30 34.42 -8.61
N TYR A 541 12.43 34.92 -7.74
CA TYR A 541 11.37 34.10 -7.14
C TYR A 541 10.21 33.88 -8.11
N GLY A 542 9.70 32.65 -8.15
CA GLY A 542 8.50 32.28 -8.90
C GLY A 542 7.20 32.72 -8.23
N THR A 543 6.09 32.68 -8.96
CA THR A 543 4.74 33.03 -8.43
C THR A 543 4.04 31.78 -7.86
N PRO A 544 3.49 31.79 -6.62
CA PRO A 544 3.37 32.94 -5.71
C PRO A 544 4.68 33.32 -5.00
N ALA A 545 5.07 34.60 -5.10
CA ALA A 545 6.39 35.11 -4.72
C ALA A 545 6.76 34.85 -3.25
N LYS A 546 5.87 35.14 -2.29
CA LYS A 546 6.16 35.00 -0.85
C LYS A 546 6.44 33.55 -0.44
N ARG A 547 5.65 32.60 -0.94
CA ARG A 547 5.80 31.17 -0.64
C ARG A 547 7.07 30.60 -1.25
N ASN A 548 7.30 30.96 -2.51
CA ASN A 548 8.51 30.61 -3.24
C ASN A 548 9.76 31.13 -2.51
N GLN A 549 9.74 32.42 -2.16
CA GLN A 549 10.81 33.09 -1.45
C GLN A 549 11.18 32.38 -0.16
N ARG A 550 10.18 32.10 0.69
CA ARG A 550 10.44 31.47 1.98
C ARG A 550 11.11 30.10 1.87
N VAL A 551 10.72 29.28 0.89
CA VAL A 551 11.30 27.97 0.64
C VAL A 551 12.75 28.08 0.17
N VAL A 552 13.01 28.98 -0.78
CA VAL A 552 14.32 29.16 -1.40
C VAL A 552 15.30 29.83 -0.42
N ASP A 553 14.83 30.79 0.39
CA ASP A 553 15.65 31.48 1.40
C ASP A 553 16.15 30.52 2.48
N ARG A 554 15.33 29.53 2.89
CA ARG A 554 15.79 28.46 3.80
C ARG A 554 16.95 27.65 3.23
N ALA A 555 16.95 27.40 1.92
CA ALA A 555 18.07 26.71 1.28
C ALA A 555 19.35 27.59 1.30
N PHE A 556 19.21 28.91 1.13
CA PHE A 556 20.33 29.86 1.24
C PHE A 556 20.84 30.02 2.66
N GLU A 557 19.96 30.06 3.66
CA GLU A 557 20.30 30.02 5.09
C GLU A 557 21.13 28.77 5.40
N ARG A 558 20.69 27.60 4.90
CA ARG A 558 21.41 26.34 5.06
C ARG A 558 22.79 26.38 4.41
N LEU A 559 22.86 26.85 3.17
CA LEU A 559 24.12 27.00 2.43
C LEU A 559 25.12 27.86 3.21
N ASN A 560 24.70 29.05 3.64
CA ASN A 560 25.56 29.98 4.37
C ASN A 560 25.97 29.43 5.74
N HIS A 561 25.06 28.79 6.46
CA HIS A 561 25.36 28.17 7.76
C HIS A 561 26.45 27.09 7.61
N LEU A 562 26.28 26.17 6.65
CA LEU A 562 27.25 25.10 6.40
C LEU A 562 28.59 25.65 5.93
N PHE A 563 28.59 26.67 5.05
CA PHE A 563 29.82 27.26 4.54
C PHE A 563 30.57 28.07 5.59
N THR A 564 29.85 28.73 6.51
CA THR A 564 30.42 29.39 7.68
C THR A 564 31.18 28.39 8.54
N GLN A 565 30.57 27.25 8.86
CA GLN A 565 31.21 26.24 9.68
C GLN A 565 32.37 25.53 8.96
N LYS A 566 32.23 25.23 7.66
CA LYS A 566 33.24 24.48 6.89
C LYS A 566 34.43 25.35 6.47
N TYR A 567 34.18 26.54 5.96
CA TYR A 567 35.21 27.43 5.39
C TYR A 567 35.57 28.61 6.30
N GLY A 568 35.01 28.68 7.51
CA GLY A 568 35.29 29.74 8.48
C GLY A 568 34.84 31.13 8.00
N MET A 569 33.79 31.20 7.17
CA MET A 569 33.39 32.46 6.56
C MET A 569 32.97 33.51 7.59
N THR A 570 33.40 34.75 7.40
CA THR A 570 33.06 35.86 8.30
C THR A 570 31.79 36.61 7.90
N THR A 571 31.35 36.45 6.65
CA THR A 571 30.15 37.07 6.09
C THR A 571 29.42 36.07 5.20
N ASN A 572 28.10 36.19 5.09
CA ASN A 572 27.31 35.38 4.17
C ASN A 572 27.59 35.75 2.72
N ILE A 573 27.40 34.79 1.80
CA ILE A 573 27.31 35.08 0.36
C ILE A 573 26.11 36.02 0.16
N PRO A 574 26.29 37.19 -0.49
CA PRO A 574 25.19 38.13 -0.70
C PRO A 574 24.12 37.52 -1.60
N VAL A 575 22.86 37.64 -1.17
CA VAL A 575 21.66 37.25 -1.95
C VAL A 575 21.03 38.52 -2.50
N LEU A 576 21.00 38.66 -3.82
CA LEU A 576 20.58 39.86 -4.54
C LEU A 576 19.41 39.53 -5.50
N THR A 577 18.56 40.52 -5.79
CA THR A 577 17.50 40.40 -6.82
C THR A 577 17.99 40.79 -8.22
N ALA A 578 19.17 41.42 -8.31
CA ALA A 578 19.84 41.78 -9.55
C ALA A 578 21.35 41.58 -9.40
N PRO A 579 22.07 41.19 -10.47
CA PRO A 579 23.51 40.98 -10.41
C PRO A 579 24.24 42.31 -10.14
N SER A 580 25.30 42.26 -9.33
CA SER A 580 26.15 43.43 -9.12
C SER A 580 27.12 43.63 -10.29
N SER A 581 27.73 44.82 -10.37
CA SER A 581 28.82 45.11 -11.32
C SER A 581 30.15 44.47 -10.92
N ALA A 582 30.23 43.80 -9.77
CA ALA A 582 31.47 43.15 -9.32
C ALA A 582 31.90 42.04 -10.29
N ASN A 583 33.22 41.94 -10.49
CA ASN A 583 33.83 40.91 -11.34
C ASN A 583 34.04 39.60 -10.56
N ASN A 584 32.95 39.04 -10.04
CA ASN A 584 32.88 37.86 -9.18
C ASN A 584 32.10 36.70 -9.85
N THR A 585 32.12 35.51 -9.23
CA THR A 585 31.29 34.39 -9.67
C THR A 585 29.82 34.66 -9.32
N LYS A 586 28.89 34.46 -10.26
CA LYS A 586 27.45 34.66 -10.02
C LYS A 586 26.72 33.32 -10.03
N ILE A 587 25.92 33.08 -9.00
CA ILE A 587 25.03 31.92 -8.90
C ILE A 587 23.60 32.41 -9.10
N PHE A 588 23.06 32.25 -10.31
CA PHE A 588 21.69 32.59 -10.63
C PHE A 588 20.75 31.49 -10.17
N VAL A 589 19.73 31.83 -9.40
CA VAL A 589 18.69 30.91 -8.93
C VAL A 589 17.35 31.39 -9.49
N GLY A 590 16.77 30.61 -10.42
CA GLY A 590 15.60 30.99 -11.22
C GLY A 590 15.91 30.97 -12.73
N GLY A 591 14.94 30.49 -13.53
CA GLY A 591 15.15 30.19 -14.95
C GLY A 591 15.30 31.39 -15.88
N SER A 592 14.90 32.59 -15.45
CA SER A 592 14.82 33.80 -16.29
C SER A 592 16.17 34.24 -16.88
N HIS A 593 17.27 34.03 -16.15
CA HIS A 593 18.61 34.40 -16.59
C HIS A 593 19.17 33.39 -17.59
N TYR A 594 19.05 32.09 -17.30
CA TYR A 594 19.58 31.06 -18.20
C TYR A 594 18.82 31.01 -19.53
N ALA A 595 17.51 31.29 -19.52
CA ALA A 595 16.70 31.40 -20.74
C ALA A 595 17.24 32.43 -21.75
N LYS A 596 17.96 33.46 -21.27
CA LYS A 596 18.62 34.48 -22.11
C LYS A 596 19.99 34.05 -22.62
N VAL A 597 20.66 33.15 -21.89
CA VAL A 597 21.99 32.62 -22.24
C VAL A 597 21.86 31.51 -23.28
N ASN A 598 21.01 30.52 -23.00
CA ASN A 598 20.79 29.39 -23.89
C ASN A 598 19.30 29.00 -23.91
N LYS A 599 18.53 29.69 -24.75
CA LYS A 599 17.09 29.48 -24.90
C LYS A 599 16.71 28.04 -25.28
N LYS A 600 17.51 27.40 -26.14
CA LYS A 600 17.25 26.02 -26.61
C LYS A 600 17.39 25.03 -25.46
N GLN A 601 18.55 25.02 -24.79
CA GLN A 601 18.79 24.10 -23.68
C GLN A 601 17.82 24.35 -22.53
N TYR A 602 17.51 25.61 -22.23
CA TYR A 602 16.50 25.94 -21.23
C TYR A 602 15.13 25.34 -21.58
N ALA A 603 14.67 25.48 -22.82
CA ALA A 603 13.39 24.91 -23.24
C ALA A 603 13.38 23.37 -23.16
N GLU A 604 14.47 22.72 -23.53
CA GLU A 604 14.63 21.25 -23.42
C GLU A 604 14.63 20.78 -21.96
N ASP A 605 15.33 21.49 -21.07
CA ASP A 605 15.37 21.17 -19.64
C ASP A 605 13.99 21.40 -18.99
N MET A 606 13.31 22.51 -19.30
CA MET A 606 11.98 22.81 -18.78
C MET A 606 10.93 21.80 -19.26
N ALA A 607 11.07 21.27 -20.48
CA ALA A 607 10.20 20.21 -20.98
C ALA A 607 10.36 18.92 -20.16
N LYS A 608 11.58 18.59 -19.72
CA LYS A 608 11.85 17.42 -18.88
C LYS A 608 11.43 17.64 -17.42
N LEU A 609 11.60 18.85 -16.89
CA LEU A 609 11.31 19.19 -15.49
C LEU A 609 9.82 19.38 -15.20
N LYS A 610 8.99 19.61 -16.22
CA LYS A 610 7.56 19.90 -16.08
C LYS A 610 6.84 18.83 -15.27
N GLY A 611 6.16 19.24 -14.20
CA GLY A 611 5.39 18.32 -13.33
C GLY A 611 6.25 17.52 -12.35
N THR A 612 7.53 17.85 -12.20
CA THR A 612 8.48 17.16 -11.30
C THR A 612 9.03 18.12 -10.25
N ASP A 613 9.51 17.61 -9.12
CA ASP A 613 10.24 18.41 -8.12
C ASP A 613 11.76 18.45 -8.37
N GLY A 614 12.17 18.12 -9.60
CA GLY A 614 13.55 18.11 -10.07
C GLY A 614 14.14 19.49 -10.31
N TYR A 615 15.40 19.52 -10.71
CA TYR A 615 16.16 20.75 -10.98
C TYR A 615 17.16 20.56 -12.12
N ALA A 616 17.60 21.68 -12.67
CA ALA A 616 18.77 21.77 -13.55
C ALA A 616 19.80 22.72 -12.95
N VAL A 617 21.07 22.35 -13.07
CA VAL A 617 22.23 23.20 -12.80
C VAL A 617 23.03 23.29 -14.09
N ARG A 618 23.34 24.50 -14.55
CA ARG A 618 24.14 24.77 -15.75
C ARG A 618 25.25 25.76 -15.44
N SER A 619 26.32 25.75 -16.23
CA SER A 619 27.39 26.74 -16.14
C SER A 619 27.65 27.39 -17.49
N ASP A 620 27.88 28.70 -17.49
CA ASP A 620 28.35 29.44 -18.66
C ASP A 620 29.36 30.51 -18.23
N GLY A 621 30.56 30.46 -18.79
CA GLY A 621 31.66 31.37 -18.46
C GLY A 621 32.03 31.39 -16.97
N ARG A 622 31.58 32.43 -16.26
CA ARG A 622 31.80 32.64 -14.81
C ARG A 622 30.54 32.51 -13.96
N ASN A 623 29.47 32.00 -14.55
CA ASN A 623 28.16 31.96 -13.94
C ASN A 623 27.67 30.51 -13.79
N ILE A 624 26.94 30.27 -12.71
CA ILE A 624 26.23 29.03 -12.42
C ILE A 624 24.75 29.37 -12.42
N TYR A 625 23.90 28.51 -12.99
CA TYR A 625 22.47 28.71 -13.11
C TYR A 625 21.75 27.51 -12.52
N ILE A 626 20.92 27.73 -11.50
CA ILE A 626 20.06 26.72 -10.88
C ILE A 626 18.61 27.09 -11.20
N TYR A 627 17.88 26.21 -11.87
CA TYR A 627 16.48 26.46 -12.21
C TYR A 627 15.63 25.20 -12.18
N ALA A 628 14.32 25.39 -12.05
CA ALA A 628 13.34 24.32 -11.96
C ALA A 628 12.04 24.72 -12.66
N ALA A 629 11.17 23.75 -12.91
CA ALA A 629 9.82 24.00 -13.40
C ALA A 629 8.81 24.16 -12.26
N PRO A 630 7.70 24.89 -12.47
CA PRO A 630 6.60 24.90 -11.53
C PRO A 630 6.07 23.49 -11.28
N PHE A 631 6.01 23.12 -10.00
CA PHE A 631 5.68 21.77 -9.56
C PHE A 631 4.37 21.70 -8.75
N ASN A 632 4.26 22.48 -7.67
CA ASN A 632 3.11 22.46 -6.77
C ASN A 632 2.69 23.89 -6.34
N PHE A 633 2.00 24.03 -5.20
CA PHE A 633 1.53 25.33 -4.69
C PHE A 633 2.64 26.32 -4.31
N VAL A 634 3.91 25.88 -4.26
CA VAL A 634 5.10 26.76 -4.14
C VAL A 634 5.81 27.01 -5.48
N ALA A 635 5.15 26.66 -6.59
CA ALA A 635 5.65 26.73 -7.96
C ALA A 635 6.99 25.98 -8.13
N ASP A 636 8.03 26.67 -8.57
CA ASP A 636 9.37 26.11 -8.81
C ASP A 636 10.24 26.05 -7.54
N GLY A 637 9.78 26.61 -6.42
CA GLY A 637 10.57 26.73 -5.19
C GLY A 637 11.12 25.42 -4.66
N ARG A 638 10.39 24.30 -4.85
CA ARG A 638 10.84 22.96 -4.46
C ARG A 638 12.04 22.49 -5.25
N GLY A 639 11.95 22.56 -6.58
CA GLY A 639 13.08 22.22 -7.44
C GLY A 639 14.27 23.17 -7.21
N LEU A 640 14.03 24.47 -7.02
CA LEU A 640 15.10 25.44 -6.75
C LEU A 640 15.87 25.09 -5.45
N ALA A 641 15.17 24.83 -4.35
CA ALA A 641 15.80 24.41 -3.10
C ALA A 641 16.58 23.09 -3.26
N ASN A 642 16.00 22.09 -3.95
CA ASN A 642 16.68 20.82 -4.24
C ASN A 642 17.95 21.03 -5.08
N GLY A 643 17.92 21.95 -6.06
CA GLY A 643 19.10 22.30 -6.85
C GLY A 643 20.21 22.95 -6.04
N VAL A 644 19.87 23.82 -5.09
CA VAL A 644 20.85 24.40 -4.14
C VAL A 644 21.45 23.30 -3.26
N TYR A 645 20.63 22.41 -2.70
CA TYR A 645 21.12 21.29 -1.89
C TYR A 645 22.02 20.35 -2.67
N ALA A 646 21.63 19.97 -3.88
CA ALA A 646 22.47 19.15 -4.74
C ALA A 646 23.79 19.83 -5.11
N TRP A 647 23.78 21.13 -5.35
CA TRP A 647 24.99 21.88 -5.63
C TRP A 647 25.95 21.90 -4.42
N ILE A 648 25.43 21.99 -3.19
CA ILE A 648 26.21 21.82 -1.96
C ILE A 648 26.81 20.41 -1.91
N MET A 649 25.97 19.37 -2.02
CA MET A 649 26.41 17.98 -1.88
C MET A 649 27.45 17.58 -2.92
N ASN A 650 27.29 18.04 -4.16
CA ASN A 650 28.20 17.66 -5.25
C ASN A 650 29.48 18.51 -5.31
N ASN A 651 29.62 19.56 -4.50
CA ASN A 651 30.84 20.37 -4.40
C ASN A 651 31.53 20.29 -3.03
N THR A 652 30.99 19.50 -2.10
CA THR A 652 31.52 19.38 -0.74
C THR A 652 31.51 17.94 -0.27
N ASP A 653 32.14 17.69 0.86
CA ASP A 653 32.16 16.41 1.56
C ASP A 653 31.14 16.36 2.72
N ILE A 654 30.13 17.25 2.68
CA ILE A 654 29.13 17.38 3.73
C ILE A 654 28.14 16.21 3.63
N VAL A 655 28.02 15.46 4.72
CA VAL A 655 27.02 14.38 4.86
C VAL A 655 26.11 14.69 6.04
N SER A 656 24.80 14.51 5.85
CA SER A 656 23.80 14.64 6.90
C SER A 656 23.61 13.31 7.63
N VAL A 657 23.71 13.32 8.96
CA VAL A 657 23.50 12.15 9.81
C VAL A 657 22.30 12.40 10.74
N ASN A 658 21.25 11.60 10.61
CA ASN A 658 20.00 11.74 11.38
C ASN A 658 20.00 10.87 12.65
N ILE A 659 20.60 11.36 13.74
CA ILE A 659 20.57 10.70 15.06
C ILE A 659 19.76 11.57 16.01
N ASP A 660 18.50 11.23 16.21
CA ASP A 660 17.51 11.75 17.18
C ASP A 660 17.65 13.21 17.71
N VAL A 661 16.67 14.03 17.27
CA VAL A 661 16.02 15.20 17.91
C VAL A 661 16.83 16.40 18.43
N ALA A 662 17.28 17.25 17.49
CA ALA A 662 17.03 18.71 17.46
C ALA A 662 17.74 19.34 16.25
N GLU A 663 18.90 18.79 15.90
CA GLU A 663 19.74 19.25 14.81
C GLU A 663 20.25 18.03 14.05
N GLY A 664 19.93 17.90 12.75
CA GLY A 664 20.65 16.96 11.90
C GLY A 664 22.14 17.27 12.00
N GLN A 665 22.96 16.27 12.34
CA GLN A 665 24.41 16.48 12.48
C GLN A 665 25.03 16.40 11.10
N PHE A 666 25.49 17.54 10.58
CA PHE A 666 26.29 17.59 9.36
C PHE A 666 27.76 17.31 9.71
N ILE A 667 28.37 16.36 8.99
CA ILE A 667 29.77 15.99 9.16
C ILE A 667 30.55 16.40 7.92
N PHE A 668 31.66 17.13 8.10
CA PHE A 668 32.55 17.66 7.05
C PHE A 668 33.94 17.94 7.60
N GLU A 669 34.96 17.94 6.74
CA GLU A 669 36.30 18.40 7.13
C GLU A 669 36.40 19.94 7.03
N PRO A 670 36.80 20.66 8.08
CA PRO A 670 37.04 22.10 8.00
C PRO A 670 38.18 22.44 7.02
N VAL A 671 37.99 23.48 6.22
CA VAL A 671 38.97 23.96 5.25
C VAL A 671 39.70 25.16 5.83
N ARG A 672 40.93 24.92 6.30
CA ARG A 672 41.70 25.87 7.13
C ARG A 672 42.08 27.17 6.41
N ASP A 673 42.31 27.11 5.10
CA ASP A 673 42.62 28.30 4.28
C ASP A 673 41.35 29.05 3.84
N GLY A 674 40.17 28.52 4.17
CA GLY A 674 38.88 29.13 3.88
C GLY A 674 38.55 29.21 2.39
N ASN A 675 39.19 28.42 1.54
CA ASN A 675 38.97 28.46 0.09
C ASN A 675 37.89 27.46 -0.35
N MET A 676 36.96 27.90 -1.20
CA MET A 676 35.97 27.04 -1.85
C MET A 676 35.93 27.34 -3.34
N THR A 677 36.09 26.29 -4.16
CA THR A 677 35.94 26.36 -5.61
C THR A 677 34.90 25.35 -6.06
N ALA A 678 33.88 25.82 -6.77
CA ALA A 678 32.88 24.96 -7.39
C ALA A 678 33.46 24.31 -8.65
N VAL A 679 33.28 23.00 -8.78
CA VAL A 679 33.71 22.19 -9.94
C VAL A 679 32.55 21.42 -10.56
N TRP A 680 31.44 21.27 -9.85
CA TRP A 680 30.21 20.64 -10.31
C TRP A 680 29.10 21.67 -10.52
N GLY A 681 28.35 21.52 -11.60
CA GLY A 681 27.29 22.46 -11.97
C GLY A 681 26.76 22.34 -13.40
N ASP A 682 26.83 21.16 -14.01
CA ASP A 682 26.24 20.92 -15.34
C ASP A 682 25.45 19.59 -15.37
N ALA A 683 24.27 19.58 -14.74
CA ALA A 683 23.44 18.40 -14.61
C ALA A 683 21.95 18.74 -14.56
N ILE A 684 21.12 17.79 -14.97
CA ILE A 684 19.68 17.80 -14.73
C ILE A 684 19.32 16.57 -13.91
N ARG A 685 18.53 16.73 -12.85
CA ARG A 685 18.08 15.62 -12.02
C ARG A 685 16.57 15.69 -11.85
N ILE A 686 15.93 14.58 -12.19
CA ILE A 686 14.50 14.33 -12.07
C ILE A 686 14.38 13.00 -11.37
N SER A 687 13.45 12.89 -10.44
CA SER A 687 13.12 11.63 -9.82
C SER A 687 11.83 11.05 -10.42
N PRO A 688 11.73 9.73 -10.58
CA PRO A 688 10.46 9.08 -10.93
C PRO A 688 9.42 9.22 -9.82
N LEU A 689 9.85 9.43 -8.56
CA LEU A 689 8.96 9.70 -7.45
C LEU A 689 8.83 11.20 -7.23
N VAL A 690 7.60 11.66 -7.03
CA VAL A 690 7.30 13.07 -6.87
C VAL A 690 7.26 13.47 -5.38
N TYR A 691 6.93 12.52 -4.51
CA TYR A 691 6.93 12.71 -3.05
C TYR A 691 7.63 11.58 -2.32
N ARG A 692 8.40 11.97 -1.27
CA ARG A 692 9.30 11.11 -0.52
C ARG A 692 9.22 11.39 0.97
N CYS A 693 8.66 10.44 1.73
CA CYS A 693 8.69 10.47 3.20
C CYS A 693 9.66 9.41 3.71
N GLY A 694 10.58 9.79 4.61
CA GLY A 694 11.66 8.93 5.09
C GLY A 694 11.74 8.92 6.61
N GLY A 695 10.65 8.58 7.30
CA GLY A 695 10.52 8.52 8.76
C GLY A 695 9.14 8.93 9.26
N HIS A 696 8.90 8.85 10.58
CA HIS A 696 7.67 9.30 11.26
C HIS A 696 7.19 10.67 10.74
N TYR A 697 6.38 10.65 9.68
CA TYR A 697 5.56 11.76 9.21
C TYR A 697 6.30 13.00 8.67
N HIS A 698 7.58 12.89 8.31
CA HIS A 698 8.38 14.01 7.83
C HIS A 698 8.88 13.83 6.39
N MET A 699 8.56 14.81 5.55
CA MET A 699 9.10 14.92 4.19
C MET A 699 10.61 15.13 4.23
N THR A 700 11.32 14.34 3.41
CA THR A 700 12.78 14.41 3.34
C THR A 700 13.23 15.38 2.27
N ASP A 701 14.25 16.18 2.57
CA ASP A 701 14.94 16.96 1.54
C ASP A 701 16.00 16.13 0.80
N PHE A 702 16.58 16.71 -0.25
CA PHE A 702 17.62 16.07 -1.05
C PHE A 702 18.88 15.67 -0.22
N MET A 703 19.17 16.41 0.85
CA MET A 703 20.28 16.11 1.78
C MET A 703 19.97 14.93 2.71
N GLY A 704 18.74 14.42 2.69
CA GLY A 704 18.26 13.35 3.57
C GLY A 704 17.80 13.84 4.94
N CYS A 705 17.62 15.15 5.16
CA CYS A 705 17.13 15.65 6.44
C CYS A 705 15.62 15.42 6.58
N THR A 706 15.17 15.08 7.79
CA THR A 706 13.75 14.77 8.06
C THR A 706 13.07 15.89 8.87
N ARG A 707 13.46 16.14 10.13
CA ARG A 707 12.81 17.15 11.01
C ARG A 707 13.20 18.60 10.75
N ASN A 708 14.42 18.86 10.26
CA ASN A 708 14.92 20.21 9.93
C ASN A 708 14.88 20.52 8.43
N SER A 709 14.26 19.62 7.66
CA SER A 709 13.93 19.87 6.28
C SER A 709 13.02 21.09 6.20
N VAL A 710 13.24 21.96 5.20
CA VAL A 710 12.28 23.01 4.85
C VAL A 710 10.89 22.43 4.57
N TRP A 711 10.81 21.14 4.21
CA TRP A 711 9.57 20.40 3.98
C TRP A 711 8.91 19.88 5.25
N ALA A 712 9.60 19.88 6.39
CA ALA A 712 9.05 19.53 7.69
C ALA A 712 8.62 20.75 8.52
N ASP A 713 8.90 21.98 8.05
CA ASP A 713 8.43 23.20 8.70
C ASP A 713 6.89 23.25 8.66
N PRO A 714 6.19 23.26 9.82
CA PRO A 714 4.73 23.29 9.91
C PRO A 714 4.07 24.47 9.20
N THR A 715 4.82 25.50 8.86
CA THR A 715 4.30 26.72 8.23
C THR A 715 4.61 26.82 6.74
N LEU A 716 5.27 25.80 6.17
CA LEU A 716 5.55 25.63 4.74
C LEU A 716 5.06 24.28 4.20
N GLY A 717 5.18 23.24 5.03
CA GLY A 717 4.74 21.88 4.73
C GLY A 717 3.55 21.42 5.57
N GLY A 718 3.23 22.10 6.69
CA GLY A 718 2.05 21.81 7.51
C GLY A 718 2.11 20.42 8.14
N THR A 719 2.42 20.31 9.44
CA THR A 719 2.36 19.06 10.21
C THR A 719 0.93 18.56 10.46
N ARG A 720 0.09 18.54 9.42
CA ARG A 720 -0.67 17.32 9.15
C ARG A 720 0.06 16.63 8.00
N PRO A 721 0.99 15.69 8.29
CA PRO A 721 1.17 14.55 7.40
C PRO A 721 -0.22 14.12 6.95
N ARG A 722 -0.40 13.81 5.67
CA ARG A 722 -1.61 13.12 5.18
C ARG A 722 -2.07 12.15 6.27
N SER A 723 -3.20 12.45 6.92
CA SER A 723 -3.48 12.06 8.31
C SER A 723 -3.12 10.62 8.56
N THR A 724 -2.07 10.37 9.33
CA THR A 724 -1.67 9.02 9.67
C THR A 724 -2.47 8.56 10.88
N ASN A 725 -3.01 7.37 10.73
CA ASN A 725 -3.65 6.53 11.73
C ASN A 725 -4.95 6.98 12.36
N HIS A 726 -5.57 8.10 11.96
CA HIS A 726 -6.86 8.49 12.56
C HIS A 726 -8.03 8.70 11.59
N TRP A 727 -9.20 8.16 11.97
CA TRP A 727 -10.49 8.41 11.35
C TRP A 727 -10.74 9.92 11.39
N TRP A 728 -10.77 10.54 10.21
CA TRP A 728 -11.40 11.83 10.11
C TRP A 728 -12.91 11.61 10.11
N GLY A 729 -13.52 11.84 11.27
CA GLY A 729 -14.89 12.30 11.30
C GLY A 729 -14.92 13.63 10.55
N TYR A 730 -15.74 13.72 9.51
CA TYR A 730 -16.23 15.03 9.11
C TYR A 730 -16.75 15.74 10.37
N GLY A 731 -16.54 17.04 10.55
CA GLY A 731 -17.17 17.76 11.68
C GLY A 731 -16.91 17.21 13.09
N THR A 732 -15.67 16.87 13.46
CA THR A 732 -15.31 16.84 14.89
C THR A 732 -15.63 18.21 15.49
N GLU A 733 -16.64 18.27 16.37
CA GLU A 733 -16.90 19.46 17.16
C GLU A 733 -15.68 19.80 18.04
N LYS A 734 -15.69 21.00 18.63
CA LYS A 734 -14.60 21.55 19.42
C LYS A 734 -14.06 20.51 20.42
N ASN A 735 -12.73 20.44 20.46
CA ASN A 735 -11.89 19.65 21.36
C ASN A 735 -11.75 18.20 20.92
N MET A 736 -10.52 17.79 20.64
CA MET A 736 -9.89 16.58 21.19
C MET A 736 -8.43 16.57 20.75
N ASP A 737 -7.52 16.59 21.72
CA ASP A 737 -6.13 16.25 21.46
C ASP A 737 -6.06 14.75 21.09
N GLY A 738 -5.10 14.36 20.25
CA GLY A 738 -4.98 13.00 19.72
C GLY A 738 -4.85 11.88 20.78
N SER A 739 -4.54 12.22 22.04
CA SER A 739 -4.55 11.30 23.18
C SER A 739 -5.94 11.01 23.76
N LYS A 740 -6.97 11.80 23.39
CA LYS A 740 -8.34 11.67 23.90
C LYS A 740 -9.37 11.23 22.86
N ALA A 741 -9.01 11.15 21.59
CA ALA A 741 -9.87 10.76 20.47
C ALA A 741 -10.64 9.44 20.69
N GLY A 742 -10.16 8.57 21.58
CA GLY A 742 -10.80 7.31 21.95
C GLY A 742 -12.02 7.39 22.89
N LYS A 743 -12.38 8.55 23.48
CA LYS A 743 -13.52 8.62 24.42
C LYS A 743 -14.74 9.42 23.96
N ASP A 744 -14.59 10.68 23.52
CA ASP A 744 -15.77 11.53 23.22
C ASP A 744 -15.87 11.99 21.74
N GLY A 745 -14.82 11.81 20.91
CA GLY A 745 -14.85 12.18 19.48
C GLY A 745 -15.65 11.24 18.59
N ALA A 746 -15.79 9.97 19.01
CA ALA A 746 -16.63 8.97 18.35
C ALA A 746 -18.14 9.21 18.57
N ASP A 747 -18.52 10.08 19.49
CA ASP A 747 -19.91 10.23 19.95
C ASP A 747 -20.78 11.07 19.00
N THR A 748 -20.18 11.80 18.06
CA THR A 748 -20.92 12.66 17.11
C THR A 748 -21.19 12.00 15.76
N TRP A 749 -20.41 10.98 15.36
CA TRP A 749 -20.48 10.38 14.01
C TRP A 749 -20.78 8.89 14.02
N GLY A 750 -20.64 8.22 15.16
CA GLY A 750 -21.02 6.84 15.33
C GLY A 750 -22.47 6.69 15.71
N ILE A 751 -23.41 7.18 14.91
CA ILE A 751 -24.84 7.03 15.16
C ILE A 751 -25.52 6.33 13.98
N ASP A 752 -26.23 5.22 14.24
CA ASP A 752 -26.91 4.43 13.23
C ASP A 752 -28.25 5.03 12.79
N PHE A 753 -28.98 4.31 11.93
CA PHE A 753 -30.28 4.75 11.41
C PHE A 753 -31.31 5.01 12.51
N ASP A 754 -31.15 4.35 13.66
CA ASP A 754 -32.10 4.37 14.76
C ASP A 754 -31.63 5.30 15.91
N GLY A 755 -30.55 6.06 15.69
CA GLY A 755 -30.02 6.99 16.68
C GLY A 755 -29.07 6.36 17.71
N ASN A 756 -28.62 5.12 17.51
CA ASN A 756 -27.77 4.40 18.46
C ASN A 756 -26.28 4.44 18.12
N ARG A 757 -25.44 4.26 19.14
CA ARG A 757 -23.97 4.26 18.97
C ARG A 757 -23.48 3.09 18.11
N ILE A 758 -22.78 3.41 17.03
CA ILE A 758 -22.07 2.53 16.11
C ILE A 758 -20.74 2.10 16.77
N ARG A 759 -20.46 0.79 16.82
CA ARG A 759 -19.21 0.25 17.38
C ARG A 759 -18.01 0.56 16.46
N PRO A 760 -16.77 0.66 16.98
CA PRO A 760 -15.55 0.68 16.16
C PRO A 760 -15.54 -0.45 15.13
N GLY A 761 -15.26 -0.12 13.85
CA GLY A 761 -15.37 -1.04 12.71
C GLY A 761 -16.75 -1.08 12.03
N CYS A 762 -17.81 -0.57 12.67
CA CYS A 762 -19.11 -0.48 12.01
C CYS A 762 -19.23 0.70 11.02
N TYR A 763 -18.29 1.66 11.07
CA TYR A 763 -18.20 2.78 10.14
C TYR A 763 -17.81 2.39 8.71
N THR A 764 -17.27 1.19 8.48
CA THR A 764 -16.88 0.75 7.13
C THR A 764 -18.02 0.07 6.37
N GLY A 765 -19.12 -0.24 7.06
CA GLY A 765 -20.26 -0.99 6.54
C GLY A 765 -21.34 -0.13 5.88
N HIS A 766 -21.85 -0.58 4.74
CA HIS A 766 -23.08 -0.05 4.15
C HIS A 766 -24.30 -0.71 4.81
N PRO A 767 -25.40 -0.03 5.25
CA PRO A 767 -25.81 1.38 5.21
C PRO A 767 -25.44 2.21 6.44
N CYS A 768 -24.72 1.65 7.41
CA CYS A 768 -24.31 2.35 8.63
C CYS A 768 -23.52 3.64 8.33
N LEU A 769 -22.78 3.69 7.20
CA LEU A 769 -22.07 4.89 6.78
C LEU A 769 -22.96 5.94 6.07
N VAL A 770 -24.11 5.59 5.48
CA VAL A 770 -24.90 6.54 4.66
C VAL A 770 -25.30 7.80 5.43
N ASN A 771 -25.74 7.66 6.69
CA ASN A 771 -26.10 8.79 7.54
C ASN A 771 -24.88 9.64 7.93
N VAL A 772 -23.74 8.99 8.14
CA VAL A 772 -22.46 9.65 8.40
C VAL A 772 -22.11 10.56 7.21
N LEU A 773 -22.32 10.09 5.96
CA LEU A 773 -22.00 10.85 4.75
C LEU A 773 -22.87 12.09 4.52
N GLU A 774 -24.18 12.01 4.77
CA GLU A 774 -25.08 13.16 4.60
C GLU A 774 -24.82 14.26 5.65
N ASN A 775 -24.62 13.86 6.92
CA ASN A 775 -24.22 14.80 7.98
C ASN A 775 -22.83 15.39 7.69
N ALA A 776 -21.93 14.58 7.13
CA ALA A 776 -20.55 14.95 6.83
C ALA A 776 -20.48 16.06 5.80
N LYS A 777 -21.28 15.92 4.74
CA LYS A 777 -21.42 16.91 3.67
C LYS A 777 -21.87 18.27 4.20
N ALA A 778 -22.93 18.29 5.03
CA ALA A 778 -23.44 19.50 5.66
C ALA A 778 -22.36 20.16 6.53
N ALA A 779 -21.77 19.39 7.43
CA ALA A 779 -20.70 19.86 8.31
C ALA A 779 -19.49 20.40 7.52
N TYR A 780 -19.14 19.79 6.39
CA TYR A 780 -18.00 20.21 5.58
C TYR A 780 -18.20 21.61 4.97
N ILE A 781 -19.36 21.89 4.38
CA ILE A 781 -19.67 23.22 3.84
C ILE A 781 -19.69 24.25 4.97
N ASP A 782 -20.36 23.90 6.08
CA ASP A 782 -20.62 24.81 7.20
C ASP A 782 -19.34 25.11 8.02
N THR A 783 -18.39 24.19 8.10
CA THR A 783 -17.15 24.35 8.90
C THR A 783 -15.91 24.62 8.08
N ALA A 784 -15.76 24.00 6.89
CA ALA A 784 -14.53 24.08 6.10
C ALA A 784 -14.46 25.32 5.20
N PHE A 785 -15.61 25.84 4.74
CA PHE A 785 -15.64 26.97 3.80
C PHE A 785 -16.41 28.18 4.31
N ASN A 786 -17.23 28.05 5.36
CA ASN A 786 -18.08 29.16 5.82
C ASN A 786 -17.41 30.09 6.86
N LYS A 787 -16.29 29.68 7.50
CA LYS A 787 -15.65 30.49 8.54
C LYS A 787 -14.60 31.43 7.97
N THR A 788 -14.96 32.70 7.83
CA THR A 788 -14.02 33.82 7.76
C THR A 788 -13.03 33.75 8.93
N SER A 789 -11.74 33.92 8.61
CA SER A 789 -10.62 34.15 9.51
C SER A 789 -10.98 34.53 10.95
N GLY A 790 -10.73 33.64 11.91
CA GLY A 790 -10.66 34.00 13.34
C GLY A 790 -11.36 33.09 14.33
N GLU A 791 -12.38 32.31 13.92
CA GLU A 791 -13.24 31.57 14.87
C GLU A 791 -13.32 30.05 14.61
N SER A 792 -12.30 29.48 13.97
CA SER A 792 -12.07 28.04 14.08
C SER A 792 -11.57 27.77 15.49
N GLY A 793 -12.43 27.21 16.36
CA GLY A 793 -12.07 26.69 17.69
C GLY A 793 -11.09 25.50 17.66
N TYR A 794 -10.24 25.46 16.64
CA TYR A 794 -9.13 24.54 16.44
C TYR A 794 -7.84 25.31 16.66
N GLY A 795 -7.35 25.29 17.90
CA GLY A 795 -6.04 25.81 18.25
C GLY A 795 -6.07 26.67 19.49
N ILE A 796 -5.45 26.17 20.55
CA ILE A 796 -4.82 27.00 21.57
C ILE A 796 -3.95 28.03 20.82
N GLY A 797 -4.31 29.30 20.90
CA GLY A 797 -3.47 30.44 20.52
C GLY A 797 -3.04 30.49 19.05
N ASP A 798 -3.51 31.53 18.36
CA ASP A 798 -2.80 32.19 17.25
C ASP A 798 -2.89 31.56 15.83
N MET A 799 -3.75 32.17 15.01
CA MET A 799 -3.71 32.42 13.55
C MET A 799 -3.31 31.32 12.53
N LYS A 800 -3.00 30.07 12.89
CA LYS A 800 -2.28 29.14 11.98
C LYS A 800 -3.09 28.14 11.12
N TRP A 801 -4.42 28.14 11.13
CA TRP A 801 -5.19 27.04 10.49
C TRP A 801 -6.38 27.52 9.64
N ARG A 802 -6.16 28.42 8.68
CA ARG A 802 -7.21 28.85 7.74
C ARG A 802 -7.44 27.79 6.66
N GLN A 803 -8.71 27.52 6.32
CA GLN A 803 -9.10 26.57 5.26
C GLN A 803 -9.32 27.22 3.89
N ILE A 804 -9.41 28.56 3.83
CA ILE A 804 -9.45 29.33 2.57
C ILE A 804 -8.16 30.18 2.50
N PRO A 805 -7.34 30.07 1.44
CA PRO A 805 -6.16 30.90 1.30
C PRO A 805 -6.53 32.39 1.21
N GLN A 806 -5.92 33.23 2.05
CA GLN A 806 -5.64 34.61 1.67
C GLN A 806 -4.29 34.65 0.95
N ASP A 807 -4.01 35.71 0.18
CA ASP A 807 -2.77 35.87 -0.59
C ASP A 807 -1.47 35.79 0.26
N ASP A 808 -1.61 35.90 1.58
CA ASP A 808 -0.52 35.94 2.56
C ASP A 808 -0.33 34.64 3.38
N ASP A 809 -1.19 33.63 3.19
CA ASP A 809 -1.14 32.41 4.01
C ASP A 809 -0.21 31.35 3.41
N CYS A 810 0.84 30.99 4.15
CA CYS A 810 1.82 29.95 3.79
C CYS A 810 1.43 28.56 4.31
N SER A 811 0.39 28.45 5.15
CA SER A 811 0.06 27.24 5.92
C SER A 811 -0.77 26.17 5.18
N PHE A 812 -1.07 26.37 3.90
CA PHE A 812 -1.98 25.46 3.22
C PHE A 812 -1.35 24.07 3.00
N ARG A 813 -2.15 23.03 3.28
CA ARG A 813 -1.76 21.62 3.31
C ARG A 813 -1.04 21.23 2.03
N MET A 814 0.16 20.67 2.15
CA MET A 814 1.01 20.28 1.02
C MET A 814 0.28 19.39 -0.02
N PHE A 815 -0.80 18.72 0.38
CA PHE A 815 -1.50 17.71 -0.41
C PHE A 815 -3.00 17.95 -0.65
N ASP A 816 -3.66 18.88 0.05
CA ASP A 816 -5.14 19.02 0.04
C ASP A 816 -5.93 17.68 -0.05
N VAL A 817 -5.52 16.72 0.79
CA VAL A 817 -6.04 15.35 0.79
C VAL A 817 -6.65 15.07 2.17
N PHE A 818 -7.82 14.45 2.17
CA PHE A 818 -8.52 14.04 3.38
C PHE A 818 -8.38 12.55 3.63
N GLY A 819 -8.09 12.16 4.86
CA GLY A 819 -7.94 10.76 5.19
C GLY A 819 -9.26 10.03 5.42
N LEU A 820 -9.43 8.85 4.81
CA LEU A 820 -10.44 7.85 5.16
C LEU A 820 -9.72 6.58 5.58
N TRP A 821 -9.59 6.35 6.89
CA TRP A 821 -8.74 5.31 7.47
C TRP A 821 -9.59 4.31 8.25
N VAL A 822 -8.99 3.23 8.76
CA VAL A 822 -9.70 2.25 9.61
C VAL A 822 -8.98 2.00 10.95
N GLU A 823 -8.08 2.90 11.37
CA GLU A 823 -7.48 2.94 12.73
C GLU A 823 -6.78 1.63 13.13
N ASP A 824 -5.97 1.08 12.22
CA ASP A 824 -5.30 -0.21 12.36
C ASP A 824 -6.22 -1.34 12.84
N CYS A 825 -7.49 -1.23 12.43
CA CYS A 825 -8.55 -2.07 12.92
C CYS A 825 -9.04 -3.05 11.86
N GLN A 826 -9.25 -4.27 12.33
CA GLN A 826 -9.80 -5.36 11.56
C GLN A 826 -11.24 -5.68 11.89
N THR A 827 -11.83 -4.98 12.84
CA THR A 827 -13.23 -5.18 13.14
C THR A 827 -14.06 -4.56 12.04
N HIS A 828 -15.12 -5.26 11.66
CA HIS A 828 -16.11 -4.81 10.68
C HIS A 828 -17.50 -4.92 11.28
N CYS A 829 -18.45 -4.20 10.72
CA CYS A 829 -19.85 -4.39 11.07
C CYS A 829 -20.30 -5.81 10.71
N HIS A 830 -21.08 -6.45 11.58
CA HIS A 830 -21.74 -7.73 11.30
C HIS A 830 -23.27 -7.66 11.40
N CYS A 831 -23.86 -6.47 11.31
CA CYS A 831 -25.33 -6.34 11.26
C CYS A 831 -25.87 -6.90 9.93
N GLU A 832 -27.14 -7.35 9.93
CA GLU A 832 -27.83 -7.91 8.77
C GLU A 832 -27.69 -7.02 7.52
N LYS A 833 -27.80 -5.69 7.71
CA LYS A 833 -27.69 -4.72 6.61
C LYS A 833 -26.29 -4.74 5.96
N CYS A 834 -25.21 -4.92 6.74
CA CYS A 834 -23.83 -4.98 6.24
C CYS A 834 -23.44 -6.36 5.67
N HIS A 835 -24.28 -7.38 5.84
CA HIS A 835 -24.14 -8.70 5.22
C HIS A 835 -24.98 -8.86 3.95
N THR A 836 -25.86 -7.88 3.67
CA THR A 836 -26.67 -7.89 2.45
C THR A 836 -25.76 -7.87 1.21
N PRO A 837 -26.01 -8.70 0.19
CA PRO A 837 -25.17 -8.77 -1.01
C PRO A 837 -25.00 -7.41 -1.70
N ILE A 838 -23.83 -7.19 -2.30
CA ILE A 838 -23.55 -6.02 -3.12
C ILE A 838 -23.81 -6.37 -4.58
N ARG A 839 -24.68 -5.62 -5.24
CA ARG A 839 -24.96 -5.72 -6.67
C ARG A 839 -23.99 -4.83 -7.45
N LEU A 840 -23.14 -5.46 -8.24
CA LEU A 840 -22.17 -4.83 -9.14
C LEU A 840 -22.88 -4.21 -10.37
N PRO A 841 -22.20 -3.33 -11.15
CA PRO A 841 -22.82 -2.68 -12.30
C PRO A 841 -23.35 -3.62 -13.39
N ASN A 842 -22.78 -4.81 -13.55
CA ASN A 842 -23.29 -5.85 -14.46
C ASN A 842 -24.48 -6.64 -13.90
N GLY A 843 -24.90 -6.33 -12.67
CA GLY A 843 -25.96 -7.03 -11.96
C GLY A 843 -25.53 -8.29 -11.21
N GLU A 844 -24.24 -8.63 -11.22
CA GLU A 844 -23.69 -9.73 -10.41
C GLU A 844 -23.79 -9.41 -8.92
N LEU A 845 -24.01 -10.44 -8.10
CA LEU A 845 -24.16 -10.31 -6.66
C LEU A 845 -22.91 -10.79 -5.94
N LEU A 846 -22.16 -9.84 -5.39
CA LEU A 846 -21.06 -10.10 -4.48
C LEU A 846 -21.63 -10.39 -3.09
N LYS A 847 -21.57 -11.65 -2.68
CA LYS A 847 -22.04 -12.11 -1.36
C LYS A 847 -20.90 -12.08 -0.36
N ARG A 848 -21.19 -11.67 0.87
CA ARG A 848 -20.26 -11.79 1.98
C ARG A 848 -20.19 -13.27 2.40
N PRO A 849 -19.00 -13.88 2.50
CA PRO A 849 -18.84 -15.21 3.07
C PRO A 849 -19.40 -15.30 4.49
N ALA A 850 -19.88 -16.48 4.87
CA ALA A 850 -20.50 -16.73 6.18
C ALA A 850 -19.50 -16.65 7.37
N SER A 851 -18.21 -16.87 7.11
CA SER A 851 -17.15 -16.80 8.12
C SER A 851 -16.58 -15.39 8.20
N ILE A 852 -16.65 -14.80 9.39
CA ILE A 852 -16.25 -13.43 9.70
C ILE A 852 -14.73 -13.18 9.66
N HIS A 853 -13.93 -14.22 9.42
CA HIS A 853 -12.47 -14.15 9.32
C HIS A 853 -11.94 -14.81 8.04
N SER A 854 -12.80 -14.94 7.02
CA SER A 854 -12.43 -15.50 5.72
C SER A 854 -11.60 -14.53 4.89
N MET A 855 -10.55 -15.00 4.22
CA MET A 855 -9.95 -14.26 3.09
C MET A 855 -10.92 -14.02 1.95
N ARG A 856 -11.94 -14.88 1.79
CA ARG A 856 -12.96 -14.72 0.74
C ARG A 856 -13.78 -13.44 0.92
N GLU A 857 -13.65 -12.78 2.07
CA GLU A 857 -14.36 -11.55 2.41
C GLU A 857 -13.67 -10.30 1.86
N GLY A 858 -12.40 -10.39 1.44
CA GLY A 858 -11.62 -9.24 0.96
C GLY A 858 -12.28 -8.52 -0.22
N ASP A 859 -12.72 -9.26 -1.25
CA ASP A 859 -13.42 -8.69 -2.41
C ASP A 859 -14.69 -7.92 -1.98
N PHE A 860 -15.48 -8.49 -1.07
CA PHE A 860 -16.72 -7.88 -0.56
C PHE A 860 -16.44 -6.62 0.25
N LEU A 861 -15.55 -6.71 1.26
CA LEU A 861 -15.25 -5.59 2.16
C LEU A 861 -14.54 -4.45 1.43
N SER A 862 -13.57 -4.78 0.57
CA SER A 862 -12.90 -3.78 -0.26
C SER A 862 -13.91 -3.07 -1.17
N THR A 863 -14.76 -3.82 -1.88
CA THR A 863 -15.82 -3.24 -2.72
C THR A 863 -16.76 -2.34 -1.91
N GLN A 864 -17.18 -2.78 -0.72
CA GLN A 864 -18.01 -1.99 0.20
C GLN A 864 -17.33 -0.68 0.62
N PHE A 865 -16.09 -0.76 1.08
CA PHE A 865 -15.33 0.38 1.59
C PHE A 865 -15.02 1.41 0.50
N TYR A 866 -14.55 0.98 -0.66
CA TYR A 866 -14.25 1.90 -1.75
C TYR A 866 -15.51 2.49 -2.39
N ALA A 867 -16.63 1.75 -2.43
CA ALA A 867 -17.92 2.30 -2.89
C ALA A 867 -18.41 3.42 -1.96
N ASN A 868 -18.27 3.19 -0.65
CA ASN A 868 -18.52 4.19 0.39
C ASN A 868 -17.64 5.44 0.21
N GLY A 869 -16.33 5.27 0.04
CA GLY A 869 -15.42 6.40 -0.22
C GLY A 869 -15.74 7.12 -1.54
N CYS A 870 -16.14 6.41 -2.59
CA CYS A 870 -16.57 7.02 -3.85
C CYS A 870 -17.84 7.88 -3.70
N ALA A 871 -18.83 7.40 -2.95
CA ALA A 871 -20.04 8.18 -2.66
C ALA A 871 -19.68 9.48 -1.92
N MET A 872 -18.80 9.38 -0.92
CA MET A 872 -18.29 10.52 -0.16
C MET A 872 -17.55 11.53 -1.03
N ILE A 873 -16.60 11.07 -1.84
CA ILE A 873 -15.85 11.90 -2.77
C ILE A 873 -16.79 12.61 -3.75
N ASN A 874 -17.78 11.89 -4.29
CA ASN A 874 -18.77 12.49 -5.18
C ASN A 874 -19.57 13.60 -4.48
N GLN A 875 -20.04 13.37 -3.26
CA GLN A 875 -20.74 14.40 -2.48
C GLN A 875 -19.90 15.67 -2.28
N VAL A 876 -18.61 15.55 -1.95
CA VAL A 876 -17.79 16.74 -1.74
C VAL A 876 -17.44 17.42 -3.07
N ASN A 877 -17.18 16.65 -4.11
CA ASN A 877 -16.75 17.18 -5.41
C ASN A 877 -17.87 17.85 -6.19
N VAL A 878 -19.12 17.42 -6.01
CA VAL A 878 -20.29 18.05 -6.64
C VAL A 878 -20.61 19.38 -5.99
N TYR A 879 -20.55 19.45 -4.65
CA TYR A 879 -21.11 20.58 -3.89
C TYR A 879 -20.07 21.55 -3.32
N CYS A 880 -18.80 21.16 -3.22
CA CYS A 880 -17.78 21.98 -2.56
C CYS A 880 -16.60 22.31 -3.47
N ARG A 881 -15.89 21.28 -3.93
CA ARG A 881 -14.63 21.44 -4.66
C ARG A 881 -14.37 20.23 -5.57
N ARG A 882 -14.37 20.43 -6.89
CA ARG A 882 -14.33 19.34 -7.90
C ARG A 882 -13.08 18.46 -7.89
N ASP A 883 -11.96 19.01 -7.46
CA ASP A 883 -10.65 18.36 -7.43
C ASP A 883 -10.26 17.92 -6.02
N LEU A 884 -11.19 17.92 -5.05
CA LEU A 884 -10.87 17.45 -3.72
C LEU A 884 -10.59 15.96 -3.73
N ARG A 885 -9.49 15.57 -3.07
CA ARG A 885 -9.06 14.19 -2.98
C ARG A 885 -9.24 13.61 -1.58
N VAL A 886 -9.58 12.33 -1.55
CA VAL A 886 -9.62 11.52 -0.33
C VAL A 886 -8.57 10.43 -0.46
N GLU A 887 -7.87 10.11 0.62
CA GLU A 887 -6.88 9.06 0.68
C GLU A 887 -7.25 7.97 1.67
N SER A 888 -7.04 6.73 1.27
CA SER A 888 -7.04 5.57 2.17
C SER A 888 -5.77 4.77 1.98
N ILE A 889 -5.25 4.19 3.06
CA ILE A 889 -4.28 3.11 2.90
C ILE A 889 -5.01 1.84 2.49
N ALA A 890 -4.58 1.24 1.39
CA ALA A 890 -4.95 -0.11 1.00
C ALA A 890 -4.07 -1.11 1.75
N TYR A 891 -4.34 -1.27 3.05
CA TYR A 891 -3.71 -2.25 3.93
C TYR A 891 -4.75 -3.23 4.44
N MET A 892 -4.28 -4.37 4.97
CA MET A 892 -5.15 -5.41 5.48
C MET A 892 -6.15 -5.91 4.43
N TRP A 893 -7.45 -5.98 4.77
CA TRP A 893 -8.53 -6.42 3.89
C TRP A 893 -8.84 -5.42 2.75
N MET A 894 -8.25 -4.22 2.77
CA MET A 894 -8.38 -3.20 1.72
C MET A 894 -7.31 -3.31 0.63
N THR A 895 -6.36 -4.26 0.76
CA THR A 895 -5.30 -4.54 -0.23
C THR A 895 -5.87 -5.09 -1.54
N GLU A 896 -7.00 -5.81 -1.49
CA GLU A 896 -7.69 -6.30 -2.68
C GLU A 896 -8.32 -5.15 -3.47
N PRO A 897 -8.14 -5.06 -4.79
CA PRO A 897 -8.84 -4.08 -5.62
C PRO A 897 -10.36 -4.29 -5.61
N PRO A 898 -11.19 -3.23 -5.53
CA PRO A 898 -12.65 -3.35 -5.55
C PRO A 898 -13.17 -3.82 -6.90
N GLN A 899 -14.34 -4.46 -6.93
CA GLN A 899 -14.92 -5.08 -8.14
C GLN A 899 -15.58 -4.07 -9.13
N PHE A 900 -15.26 -2.78 -9.04
CA PHE A 900 -15.72 -1.70 -9.92
C PHE A 900 -14.66 -0.58 -10.03
N ASN A 901 -14.84 0.36 -10.98
CA ASN A 901 -13.94 1.51 -11.13
C ASN A 901 -14.24 2.59 -10.09
N ILE A 902 -13.24 2.93 -9.27
CA ILE A 902 -13.34 3.95 -8.23
C ILE A 902 -13.17 5.36 -8.79
N SER A 903 -13.39 6.38 -7.96
CA SER A 903 -13.18 7.79 -8.31
C SER A 903 -11.70 8.07 -8.61
N ARG A 904 -11.42 8.88 -9.63
CA ARG A 904 -10.06 9.38 -9.93
C ARG A 904 -9.53 10.36 -8.89
N ASN A 905 -10.41 10.91 -8.06
CA ASN A 905 -10.05 11.72 -6.90
C ASN A 905 -9.82 10.90 -5.62
N TYR A 906 -9.77 9.57 -5.75
CA TYR A 906 -9.36 8.67 -4.69
C TYR A 906 -7.86 8.43 -4.79
N ASN A 907 -7.13 8.83 -3.75
CA ASN A 907 -5.75 8.47 -3.51
C ASN A 907 -5.70 7.13 -2.78
N VAL A 908 -5.14 6.11 -3.42
CA VAL A 908 -4.94 4.81 -2.80
C VAL A 908 -3.47 4.68 -2.45
N ARG A 909 -3.20 4.53 -1.16
CA ARG A 909 -1.85 4.28 -0.68
C ARG A 909 -1.69 2.82 -0.34
N PHE A 910 -1.20 2.04 -1.29
CA PHE A 910 -1.00 0.61 -1.10
C PHE A 910 0.06 0.35 -0.05
N CYS A 911 -0.20 -0.64 0.80
CA CYS A 911 0.71 -1.03 1.85
C CYS A 911 0.76 -2.56 1.87
N PRO A 912 1.91 -3.17 1.52
CA PRO A 912 2.06 -4.62 1.54
C PRO A 912 2.17 -5.12 2.99
N TYR A 913 1.02 -5.14 3.68
CA TYR A 913 0.88 -5.40 5.11
C TYR A 913 -0.36 -6.25 5.42
N ILE A 914 -0.29 -7.29 6.27
CA ILE A 914 0.84 -7.74 7.10
C ILE A 914 1.63 -8.82 6.36
N ARG A 915 2.92 -8.98 6.70
CA ARG A 915 3.74 -10.17 6.40
C ARG A 915 4.41 -10.17 5.03
N LYS A 916 4.65 -9.01 4.44
CA LYS A 916 5.69 -8.87 3.41
C LYS A 916 7.02 -9.30 4.03
N ASP A 917 7.77 -10.13 3.31
CA ASP A 917 9.16 -10.39 3.65
C ASP A 917 10.04 -9.28 3.10
N TYR A 918 10.75 -8.56 3.96
CA TYR A 918 11.62 -7.45 3.55
C TYR A 918 13.05 -7.89 3.13
N MET A 919 13.41 -9.17 3.28
CA MET A 919 14.66 -9.74 2.75
C MET A 919 14.50 -10.33 1.35
N GLU A 920 13.27 -10.34 0.81
CA GLU A 920 12.94 -10.85 -0.53
C GLU A 920 12.21 -9.74 -1.32
N PRO A 921 12.50 -9.56 -2.63
CA PRO A 921 11.82 -8.53 -3.42
C PRO A 921 10.30 -8.74 -3.49
N ILE A 922 9.56 -7.67 -3.79
CA ILE A 922 8.10 -7.67 -3.90
C ILE A 922 7.61 -8.69 -4.94
N PHE A 923 8.38 -8.94 -5.99
CA PHE A 923 8.07 -9.91 -7.04
C PHE A 923 8.48 -11.36 -6.72
N ALA A 924 9.05 -11.62 -5.53
CA ALA A 924 9.41 -12.98 -5.12
C ALA A 924 8.16 -13.84 -4.82
N PRO A 925 8.25 -15.18 -4.95
CA PRO A 925 7.13 -16.08 -4.68
C PRO A 925 6.45 -15.91 -3.32
N ILE A 926 7.22 -15.59 -2.27
CA ILE A 926 6.71 -15.38 -0.91
C ILE A 926 5.84 -14.11 -0.80
N ASN A 927 6.13 -13.11 -1.62
CA ASN A 927 5.45 -11.80 -1.68
C ASN A 927 4.40 -11.72 -2.80
N ASP A 928 4.14 -12.83 -3.52
CA ASP A 928 3.27 -12.89 -4.71
C ASP A 928 1.88 -12.29 -4.52
N ALA A 929 1.27 -12.46 -3.34
CA ALA A 929 -0.04 -11.89 -3.03
C ALA A 929 -0.04 -10.36 -3.15
N PHE A 930 1.00 -9.69 -2.66
CA PHE A 930 1.15 -8.25 -2.76
C PHE A 930 1.51 -7.82 -4.19
N TYR A 931 2.41 -8.55 -4.85
CA TYR A 931 2.78 -8.24 -6.23
C TYR A 931 1.59 -8.28 -7.19
N ARG A 932 0.69 -9.27 -7.05
CA ARG A 932 -0.58 -9.33 -7.79
C ARG A 932 -1.41 -8.09 -7.56
N ASN A 933 -1.59 -7.71 -6.30
CA ASN A 933 -2.48 -6.62 -5.94
C ASN A 933 -1.91 -5.26 -6.41
N ILE A 934 -0.60 -5.02 -6.28
CA ILE A 934 0.07 -3.83 -6.86
C ILE A 934 -0.19 -3.77 -8.37
N ASN A 935 0.01 -4.89 -9.08
CA ASN A 935 -0.20 -4.95 -10.52
C ASN A 935 -1.65 -4.68 -10.94
N ARG A 936 -2.63 -5.16 -10.18
CA ARG A 936 -4.06 -4.91 -10.44
C ARG A 936 -4.46 -3.48 -10.07
N TRP A 937 -3.96 -2.94 -8.97
CA TRP A 937 -4.17 -1.54 -8.60
C TRP A 937 -3.62 -0.56 -9.64
N GLY A 938 -2.43 -0.84 -10.19
CA GLY A 938 -1.82 -0.06 -11.28
C GLY A 938 -2.65 0.03 -12.56
N GLN A 939 -3.61 -0.88 -12.74
CA GLN A 939 -4.47 -0.91 -13.92
C GLN A 939 -5.76 -0.09 -13.73
N LEU A 940 -6.05 0.36 -12.50
CA LEU A 940 -7.16 1.28 -12.24
C LEU A 940 -6.75 2.73 -12.54
N ASP A 941 -7.71 3.52 -12.98
CA ASP A 941 -7.52 4.96 -13.20
C ASP A 941 -7.76 5.71 -11.87
N CYS A 942 -6.80 5.60 -10.97
CA CYS A 942 -6.80 6.29 -9.67
C CYS A 942 -5.37 6.77 -9.34
N HIS A 943 -5.25 7.65 -8.34
CA HIS A 943 -3.94 8.10 -7.88
C HIS A 943 -3.36 7.05 -6.93
N PHE A 944 -2.35 6.33 -7.39
CA PHE A 944 -1.75 5.21 -6.67
C PHE A 944 -0.41 5.61 -6.04
N THR A 945 -0.23 5.25 -4.78
CA THR A 945 0.95 5.60 -3.98
C THR A 945 1.34 4.42 -3.10
N MET A 946 2.56 4.40 -2.59
CA MET A 946 3.08 3.31 -1.77
C MET A 946 3.36 3.75 -0.33
N TYR A 947 2.97 2.92 0.63
CA TYR A 947 3.31 3.01 2.05
C TYR A 947 4.06 1.76 2.47
N GLU A 948 5.19 1.93 3.13
CA GLU A 948 6.07 0.82 3.44
C GLU A 948 6.65 0.91 4.84
N TYR A 949 6.72 -0.25 5.49
CA TYR A 949 7.29 -0.43 6.83
C TYR A 949 8.78 -0.81 6.80
N THR A 950 9.46 -0.66 5.66
CA THR A 950 10.84 -1.10 5.41
C THR A 950 11.86 -0.61 6.44
N LEU A 951 11.60 0.50 7.15
CA LEU A 951 12.51 1.11 8.12
C LEU A 951 11.93 1.15 9.55
N LEU A 952 10.81 0.47 9.79
CA LEU A 952 10.15 0.43 11.09
C LEU A 952 10.47 -0.89 11.79
N PHE A 953 11.33 -0.84 12.82
CA PHE A 953 11.74 -1.97 13.68
C PHE A 953 12.57 -3.10 13.02
N ILE A 954 13.08 -2.90 11.78
CA ILE A 954 13.86 -3.88 10.99
C ILE A 954 15.41 -3.72 11.17
N ASN A 955 15.84 -3.16 12.30
CA ASN A 955 17.16 -2.54 12.47
C ASN A 955 18.37 -3.30 11.87
N SER A 956 19.32 -2.57 11.24
CA SER A 956 20.64 -3.05 10.74
C SER A 956 20.69 -4.13 9.63
N HIS A 957 19.58 -4.37 8.92
CA HIS A 957 19.55 -5.28 7.76
C HIS A 957 19.95 -4.58 6.45
N PRO A 958 20.45 -5.29 5.42
CA PRO A 958 20.79 -4.70 4.11
C PRO A 958 19.53 -4.46 3.23
N ILE A 959 18.55 -3.76 3.79
CA ILE A 959 17.23 -3.53 3.18
C ILE A 959 17.29 -2.71 1.89
N ALA A 960 18.30 -1.83 1.72
CA ALA A 960 18.38 -0.95 0.56
C ALA A 960 18.58 -1.72 -0.77
N ASP A 961 19.19 -2.92 -0.74
CA ASP A 961 19.36 -3.74 -1.94
C ASP A 961 18.03 -4.31 -2.42
N VAL A 962 17.20 -4.78 -1.49
CA VAL A 962 15.84 -5.26 -1.80
C VAL A 962 14.95 -4.09 -2.18
N LEU A 963 15.03 -2.98 -1.43
CA LEU A 963 14.23 -1.79 -1.70
C LEU A 963 14.48 -1.22 -3.10
N LYS A 964 15.72 -1.24 -3.59
CA LYS A 964 16.04 -0.83 -4.96
C LYS A 964 15.21 -1.63 -5.97
N LEU A 965 15.13 -2.95 -5.79
CA LEU A 965 14.40 -3.84 -6.69
C LEU A 965 12.88 -3.62 -6.58
N ASP A 966 12.38 -3.40 -5.37
CA ASP A 966 10.97 -3.08 -5.12
C ASP A 966 10.57 -1.77 -5.78
N LEU A 967 11.33 -0.70 -5.55
CA LEU A 967 11.10 0.61 -6.18
C LEU A 967 11.05 0.51 -7.70
N GLN A 968 11.97 -0.25 -8.30
CA GLN A 968 11.98 -0.45 -9.75
C GLN A 968 10.72 -1.18 -10.24
N ALA A 969 10.34 -2.28 -9.59
CA ALA A 969 9.14 -3.04 -9.94
C ALA A 969 7.85 -2.21 -9.77
N GLU A 970 7.79 -1.37 -8.73
CA GLU A 970 6.64 -0.51 -8.48
C GLU A 970 6.56 0.70 -9.42
N ILE A 971 7.70 1.24 -9.87
CA ILE A 971 7.73 2.29 -10.91
C ILE A 971 7.30 1.71 -12.26
N GLU A 972 7.74 0.48 -12.59
CA GLU A 972 7.33 -0.24 -13.82
C GLU A 972 5.83 -0.49 -13.89
N ASN A 973 5.13 -0.54 -12.74
CA ASN A 973 3.68 -0.60 -12.67
C ASN A 973 2.98 0.64 -13.27
N GLY A 974 3.71 1.75 -13.44
CA GLY A 974 3.28 2.91 -14.24
C GLY A 974 2.31 3.87 -13.54
N ARG A 975 1.93 3.59 -12.28
CA ARG A 975 1.04 4.46 -11.48
C ARG A 975 1.66 5.00 -10.19
N LEU A 976 2.87 4.59 -9.82
CA LEU A 976 3.52 5.03 -8.58
C LEU A 976 4.00 6.48 -8.72
N GLU A 977 3.30 7.41 -8.05
CA GLU A 977 3.71 8.82 -8.01
C GLU A 977 4.47 9.16 -6.71
N GLU A 978 4.29 8.38 -5.64
CA GLU A 978 4.75 8.73 -4.30
C GLU A 978 5.10 7.52 -3.43
N MET A 979 6.15 7.66 -2.61
CA MET A 979 6.60 6.63 -1.68
C MET A 979 6.71 7.18 -0.26
N PHE A 980 6.14 6.44 0.69
CA PHE A 980 6.14 6.75 2.12
C PHE A 980 6.78 5.61 2.91
N PHE A 981 7.95 5.86 3.49
CA PHE A 981 8.52 4.93 4.48
C PHE A 981 8.16 5.37 5.89
N GLU A 982 7.47 4.47 6.61
CA GLU A 982 7.42 4.54 8.04
C GLU A 982 8.76 4.06 8.60
N GLY A 983 9.36 4.89 9.45
CA GLY A 983 10.65 4.59 10.06
C GLY A 983 10.67 5.04 11.50
N GLY A 984 11.12 4.15 12.38
CA GLY A 984 11.25 4.39 13.82
C GLY A 984 12.28 5.47 14.15
N SER A 985 12.22 5.97 15.39
CA SER A 985 13.25 6.84 16.00
C SER A 985 14.38 6.07 16.68
N ASN A 986 14.34 4.74 16.66
CA ASN A 986 15.20 3.93 17.50
C ASN A 986 16.54 3.58 16.83
N LEU A 987 17.61 3.94 17.53
CA LEU A 987 18.99 3.44 17.48
C LEU A 987 19.76 3.60 16.14
N LEU A 988 20.79 4.45 16.24
CA LEU A 988 21.86 4.80 15.30
C LEU A 988 22.17 3.88 14.09
N PRO A 989 22.28 2.53 14.16
CA PRO A 989 22.53 1.69 12.98
C PRO A 989 21.67 1.95 11.75
N ASP A 990 20.43 2.38 11.91
CA ASP A 990 19.52 2.59 10.78
C ASP A 990 19.75 3.89 10.01
N CYS A 991 20.67 4.76 10.48
CA CYS A 991 21.01 6.00 9.79
C CYS A 991 21.56 5.75 8.39
N LEU A 992 22.38 4.69 8.24
CA LEU A 992 22.98 4.31 6.95
C LEU A 992 21.89 3.93 5.95
N GLU A 993 21.14 2.87 6.25
CA GLU A 993 20.12 2.36 5.33
C GLU A 993 19.02 3.38 5.08
N ARG A 994 18.63 4.18 6.09
CA ARG A 994 17.68 5.28 5.89
C ARG A 994 18.20 6.33 4.91
N TRP A 995 19.44 6.77 5.05
CA TRP A 995 20.02 7.75 4.11
C TRP A 995 20.10 7.16 2.71
N VAL A 996 20.57 5.92 2.58
CA VAL A 996 20.66 5.21 1.29
C VAL A 996 19.27 5.05 0.65
N SER A 997 18.26 4.65 1.41
CA SER A 997 16.87 4.54 0.93
C SER A 997 16.33 5.88 0.44
N ILE A 998 16.60 6.99 1.13
CA ILE A 998 16.20 8.33 0.66
C ILE A 998 16.89 8.66 -0.67
N GLN A 999 18.18 8.35 -0.82
CA GLN A 999 18.88 8.54 -2.09
C GLN A 999 18.31 7.66 -3.21
N LEU A 1000 17.93 6.42 -2.91
CA LEU A 1000 17.26 5.53 -3.87
C LEU A 1000 15.87 6.05 -4.28
N MET A 1001 15.13 6.71 -3.38
CA MET A 1001 13.87 7.35 -3.77
C MET A 1001 14.07 8.55 -4.70
N TRP A 1002 15.27 9.15 -4.72
CA TRP A 1002 15.63 10.16 -5.71
C TRP A 1002 16.08 9.51 -7.02
N ASP A 1003 16.93 8.49 -6.93
CA ASP A 1003 17.47 7.74 -8.06
C ASP A 1003 17.42 6.22 -7.78
N PRO A 1004 16.35 5.52 -8.21
CA PRO A 1004 16.22 4.07 -8.06
C PRO A 1004 17.26 3.28 -8.87
N GLY A 1005 18.01 3.94 -9.76
CA GLY A 1005 19.11 3.34 -10.50
C GLY A 1005 20.44 3.32 -9.74
N ALA A 1006 20.55 4.09 -8.65
CA ALA A 1006 21.83 4.31 -7.96
C ALA A 1006 22.48 3.03 -7.44
N ASP A 1007 23.82 3.04 -7.35
CA ASP A 1007 24.61 1.94 -6.81
C ASP A 1007 24.56 1.97 -5.26
N VAL A 1008 23.93 0.95 -4.68
CA VAL A 1008 23.70 0.85 -3.23
C VAL A 1008 25.01 0.77 -2.46
N MET A 1009 26.00 0.00 -2.94
CA MET A 1009 27.30 -0.14 -2.28
C MET A 1009 28.08 1.18 -2.31
N LYS A 1010 28.07 1.89 -3.44
CA LYS A 1010 28.71 3.20 -3.56
C LYS A 1010 28.05 4.24 -2.64
N LEU A 1011 26.72 4.25 -2.54
CA LEU A 1011 25.99 5.12 -1.62
C LEU A 1011 26.35 4.81 -0.16
N ARG A 1012 26.37 3.54 0.23
CA ARG A 1012 26.75 3.11 1.58
C ARG A 1012 28.18 3.57 1.92
N LYS A 1013 29.14 3.31 1.03
CA LYS A 1013 30.54 3.73 1.23
C LYS A 1013 30.69 5.25 1.28
N HIS A 1014 29.98 5.99 0.44
CA HIS A 1014 29.97 7.45 0.50
C HIS A 1014 29.48 7.95 1.87
N PHE A 1015 28.34 7.43 2.35
CA PHE A 1015 27.82 7.79 3.67
C PHE A 1015 28.77 7.40 4.79
N ILE A 1016 29.26 6.16 4.82
CA ILE A 1016 30.17 5.68 5.88
C ILE A 1016 31.46 6.53 5.90
N ARG A 1017 32.05 6.80 4.73
CA ARG A 1017 33.23 7.65 4.63
C ARG A 1017 32.98 9.07 5.14
N GLY A 1018 31.86 9.68 4.77
CA GLY A 1018 31.51 11.04 5.18
C GLY A 1018 31.14 11.16 6.66
N ALA A 1019 30.39 10.18 7.19
CA ALA A 1019 29.91 10.18 8.57
C ALA A 1019 31.01 9.80 9.58
N PHE A 1020 31.87 8.84 9.25
CA PHE A 1020 32.84 8.25 10.20
C PHE A 1020 34.30 8.63 9.93
N ARG A 1021 34.60 9.31 8.83
CA ARG A 1021 35.92 9.92 8.53
C ARG A 1021 37.07 8.90 8.60
N GLU A 1022 38.01 9.07 9.51
CA GLU A 1022 39.15 8.16 9.66
C GLU A 1022 38.76 6.76 10.11
N ALA A 1023 37.65 6.64 10.84
CA ALA A 1023 37.13 5.36 11.33
C ALA A 1023 36.32 4.60 10.26
N ALA A 1024 36.11 5.19 9.07
CA ALA A 1024 35.33 4.59 8.01
C ALA A 1024 35.77 3.16 7.62
N PRO A 1025 37.08 2.81 7.52
CA PRO A 1025 37.47 1.44 7.17
C PRO A 1025 37.00 0.37 8.17
N ASP A 1026 37.00 0.66 9.47
CA ASP A 1026 36.47 -0.27 10.47
C ASP A 1026 34.93 -0.25 10.50
N MET A 1027 34.30 0.88 10.24
CA MET A 1027 32.83 0.94 10.13
C MET A 1027 32.31 0.24 8.86
N GLU A 1028 33.02 0.29 7.74
CA GLU A 1028 32.73 -0.50 6.54
C GLU A 1028 32.81 -2.00 6.89
N LYS A 1029 33.82 -2.44 7.64
CA LYS A 1029 33.90 -3.83 8.12
C LYS A 1029 32.73 -4.18 9.02
N PHE A 1030 32.39 -3.32 9.99
CA PHE A 1030 31.24 -3.52 10.87
C PHE A 1030 29.95 -3.76 10.07
N PHE A 1031 29.53 -2.78 9.24
CA PHE A 1031 28.26 -2.89 8.51
C PHE A 1031 28.28 -3.99 7.44
N PHE A 1032 29.37 -4.13 6.69
CA PHE A 1032 29.37 -5.10 5.60
C PHE A 1032 29.46 -6.53 6.12
N LYS A 1033 30.02 -6.76 7.31
CA LYS A 1033 29.93 -8.07 7.99
C LYS A 1033 28.53 -8.37 8.48
N THR A 1034 27.79 -7.36 8.98
CA THR A 1034 26.37 -7.57 9.32
C THR A 1034 25.54 -7.93 8.09
N PHE A 1035 25.78 -7.27 6.96
CA PHE A 1035 25.10 -7.56 5.70
C PHE A 1035 25.48 -8.92 5.12
N GLU A 1036 26.77 -9.26 5.10
CA GLU A 1036 27.27 -10.57 4.70
C GLU A 1036 26.58 -11.68 5.50
N ALA A 1037 26.47 -11.51 6.81
CA ALA A 1037 25.84 -12.48 7.69
C ALA A 1037 24.35 -12.66 7.37
N CYS A 1038 23.61 -11.58 7.09
CA CYS A 1038 22.22 -11.63 6.65
C CYS A 1038 22.05 -12.39 5.33
N TYR A 1039 22.91 -12.14 4.34
CA TYR A 1039 22.82 -12.82 3.04
C TYR A 1039 23.19 -14.29 3.10
N ARG A 1040 24.22 -14.66 3.88
CA ARG A 1040 24.58 -16.06 4.14
C ARG A 1040 23.44 -16.81 4.84
N ALA A 1041 22.71 -16.13 5.72
CA ALA A 1041 21.53 -16.68 6.35
C ALA A 1041 20.29 -16.71 5.43
N GLY A 1042 20.34 -16.13 4.22
CA GLY A 1042 19.23 -15.75 3.33
C GLY A 1042 17.93 -16.56 3.44
N PRO A 1043 17.91 -17.87 3.09
CA PRO A 1043 16.68 -18.68 3.17
C PRO A 1043 16.12 -18.84 4.61
N SER A 1044 16.98 -18.70 5.61
CA SER A 1044 16.73 -18.81 7.05
C SER A 1044 16.57 -17.46 7.76
N ASN A 1045 16.59 -16.34 7.00
CA ASN A 1045 16.48 -14.98 7.53
C ASN A 1045 15.27 -14.24 6.95
N LYS A 1046 14.10 -14.82 7.16
CA LYS A 1046 12.82 -14.23 6.74
C LYS A 1046 12.41 -13.14 7.74
N ILE A 1047 12.11 -11.93 7.25
CA ILE A 1047 11.88 -10.76 8.11
C ILE A 1047 10.52 -10.10 7.89
N GLU A 1048 9.84 -9.78 8.99
CA GLU A 1048 8.66 -8.91 9.03
C GLU A 1048 9.01 -7.61 9.77
N PHE A 1049 8.13 -6.60 9.65
CA PHE A 1049 8.36 -5.29 10.25
C PHE A 1049 8.68 -5.33 11.77
N GLU A 1050 8.01 -6.16 12.59
CA GLU A 1050 8.16 -6.14 14.07
C GLU A 1050 9.41 -6.88 14.62
N MET A 1051 10.46 -7.06 13.84
CA MET A 1051 11.57 -7.94 14.18
C MET A 1051 12.82 -7.24 14.70
N GLU A 1052 12.71 -6.68 15.90
CA GLU A 1052 13.86 -6.18 16.62
C GLU A 1052 14.73 -7.35 17.14
N GLY A 1053 16.07 -7.24 17.07
CA GLY A 1053 16.98 -8.21 17.72
C GLY A 1053 17.64 -9.27 16.83
N GLN A 1054 17.06 -9.58 15.66
CA GLN A 1054 17.50 -10.74 14.85
C GLN A 1054 18.96 -10.67 14.39
N ILE A 1055 19.46 -9.48 14.05
CA ILE A 1055 20.83 -9.34 13.54
C ILE A 1055 21.88 -9.85 14.53
N GLY A 1056 21.69 -9.61 15.84
CA GLY A 1056 22.63 -10.02 16.88
C GLY A 1056 22.72 -11.53 16.98
N ARG A 1057 21.56 -12.20 16.87
CA ARG A 1057 21.47 -13.65 16.78
C ARG A 1057 22.21 -14.18 15.55
N ILE A 1058 21.92 -13.64 14.36
CA ILE A 1058 22.58 -14.05 13.11
C ILE A 1058 24.10 -13.96 13.21
N LEU A 1059 24.61 -12.90 13.83
CA LEU A 1059 26.03 -12.71 14.08
C LEU A 1059 26.61 -13.69 15.10
N LYS A 1060 25.89 -14.01 16.19
CA LYS A 1060 26.31 -15.02 17.18
C LYS A 1060 26.38 -16.43 16.58
N MET A 1061 25.54 -16.75 15.58
CA MET A 1061 25.49 -18.07 14.96
C MET A 1061 26.68 -18.37 14.05
N GLN A 1062 27.38 -17.33 13.59
CA GLN A 1062 28.43 -17.46 12.58
C GLN A 1062 29.82 -17.26 13.22
N PRO A 1063 30.82 -18.06 12.84
CA PRO A 1063 32.18 -17.92 13.37
C PRO A 1063 32.83 -16.62 12.88
N ALA A 1064 33.68 -16.02 13.72
CA ALA A 1064 34.52 -14.91 13.30
C ALA A 1064 35.41 -15.31 12.11
N THR A 1065 35.59 -14.39 11.17
CA THR A 1065 36.40 -14.53 9.97
C THR A 1065 37.74 -13.81 10.06
N ASP A 1066 37.97 -13.02 11.10
CA ASP A 1066 39.21 -12.26 11.34
C ASP A 1066 40.36 -13.08 11.97
N GLY A 1067 40.16 -14.37 12.20
CA GLY A 1067 41.17 -15.27 12.78
C GLY A 1067 41.41 -15.09 14.29
N LYS A 1068 40.64 -14.24 14.98
CA LYS A 1068 40.78 -13.97 16.43
C LYS A 1068 39.89 -14.85 17.31
N GLY A 1069 39.17 -15.80 16.72
CA GLY A 1069 38.21 -16.65 17.42
C GLY A 1069 36.93 -15.90 17.83
N GLY A 1070 35.98 -16.66 18.38
CA GLY A 1070 34.64 -16.16 18.71
C GLY A 1070 33.69 -16.14 17.52
N THR A 1071 32.67 -15.30 17.61
CA THR A 1071 31.56 -15.16 16.66
C THR A 1071 31.72 -13.90 15.79
N LEU A 1072 30.96 -13.79 14.70
CA LEU A 1072 30.89 -12.54 13.91
C LEU A 1072 30.42 -11.36 14.76
N LEU A 1073 29.64 -11.60 15.81
CA LEU A 1073 29.24 -10.55 16.77
C LEU A 1073 30.45 -9.97 17.49
N ASP A 1074 31.39 -10.83 17.90
CA ASP A 1074 32.63 -10.41 18.56
C ASP A 1074 33.54 -9.65 17.58
N GLU A 1075 33.63 -10.12 16.33
CA GLU A 1075 34.35 -9.43 15.25
C GLU A 1075 33.78 -8.03 14.98
N CYS A 1076 32.45 -7.91 14.86
CA CYS A 1076 31.79 -6.62 14.68
C CYS A 1076 32.04 -5.69 15.88
N THR A 1077 31.98 -6.21 17.10
CA THR A 1077 32.27 -5.44 18.31
C THR A 1077 33.71 -4.92 18.32
N ARG A 1078 34.69 -5.75 17.91
CA ARG A 1078 36.09 -5.33 17.75
C ARG A 1078 36.24 -4.21 16.72
N HIS A 1079 35.58 -4.31 15.57
CA HIS A 1079 35.61 -3.24 14.57
C HIS A 1079 35.04 -1.92 15.10
N LEU A 1080 33.92 -1.99 15.83
CA LEU A 1080 33.33 -0.80 16.44
C LEU A 1080 34.25 -0.17 17.49
N ASP A 1081 34.93 -0.99 18.31
CA ASP A 1081 35.91 -0.51 19.30
C ASP A 1081 37.15 0.10 18.62
N ASN A 1082 37.64 -0.52 17.53
CA ASN A 1082 38.74 0.02 16.72
C ASN A 1082 38.36 1.37 16.08
N ALA A 1083 37.15 1.48 15.53
CA ALA A 1083 36.60 2.71 14.98
C ALA A 1083 36.58 3.83 16.03
N LEU A 1084 36.12 3.54 17.25
CA LEU A 1084 36.10 4.49 18.35
C LEU A 1084 37.51 4.91 18.81
N SER A 1085 38.49 4.01 18.73
CA SER A 1085 39.89 4.32 19.08
C SER A 1085 40.62 5.15 18.03
N SER A 1086 40.22 5.03 16.75
CA SER A 1086 40.91 5.65 15.61
C SER A 1086 40.28 6.97 15.15
N VAL A 1087 39.01 7.22 15.50
CA VAL A 1087 38.31 8.44 15.12
C VAL A 1087 38.94 9.69 15.75
N ARG A 1088 39.22 10.70 14.92
CA ARG A 1088 39.76 11.99 15.38
C ARG A 1088 38.75 13.12 15.23
N HIS A 1089 37.92 13.06 14.18
CA HIS A 1089 36.90 14.07 13.95
C HIS A 1089 35.86 14.09 15.10
N PRO A 1090 35.61 15.23 15.76
CA PRO A 1090 34.78 15.30 16.97
C PRO A 1090 33.32 14.91 16.73
N GLY A 1091 32.72 15.33 15.60
CA GLY A 1091 31.36 14.93 15.21
C GLY A 1091 31.21 13.43 15.01
N SER A 1092 32.04 12.82 14.15
CA SER A 1092 32.14 11.36 13.99
C SER A 1092 32.38 10.62 15.30
N LYS A 1093 33.20 11.15 16.20
CA LYS A 1093 33.42 10.55 17.53
C LYS A 1093 32.15 10.53 18.36
N ALA A 1094 31.43 11.64 18.45
CA ALA A 1094 30.15 11.72 19.16
C ALA A 1094 29.10 10.74 18.58
N ILE A 1095 29.10 10.58 17.27
CA ILE A 1095 28.25 9.59 16.58
C ILE A 1095 28.67 8.17 17.00
N LEU A 1096 29.95 7.83 16.93
CA LEU A 1096 30.47 6.50 17.28
C LEU A 1096 30.23 6.13 18.75
N GLU A 1097 30.39 7.08 19.67
CA GLU A 1097 30.08 6.88 21.10
C GLU A 1097 28.61 6.49 21.31
N LYS A 1098 27.70 7.20 20.61
CA LYS A 1098 26.27 6.85 20.61
C LYS A 1098 26.03 5.48 19.98
N TYR A 1099 26.66 5.18 18.84
CA TYR A 1099 26.57 3.86 18.18
C TYR A 1099 27.00 2.74 19.11
N ARG A 1100 28.13 2.91 19.80
CA ARG A 1100 28.67 1.94 20.75
C ARG A 1100 27.77 1.71 21.96
N ALA A 1101 27.16 2.78 22.48
CA ALA A 1101 26.18 2.70 23.56
C ALA A 1101 24.90 2.00 23.11
N GLY A 1102 24.41 2.30 21.89
CA GLY A 1102 23.27 1.61 21.29
C GLY A 1102 23.53 0.13 21.07
N TRP A 1103 24.71 -0.21 20.53
CA TRP A 1103 25.17 -1.59 20.36
C TRP A 1103 25.26 -2.33 21.70
N ALA A 1104 25.79 -1.70 22.76
CA ALA A 1104 25.83 -2.30 24.10
C ALA A 1104 24.42 -2.61 24.64
N LYS A 1105 23.48 -1.65 24.54
CA LYS A 1105 22.07 -1.87 24.94
C LYS A 1105 21.43 -2.99 24.14
N PHE A 1106 21.68 -3.04 22.84
CA PHE A 1106 21.22 -4.10 21.96
C PHE A 1106 21.76 -5.47 22.40
N LEU A 1107 23.05 -5.56 22.72
CA LEU A 1107 23.66 -6.79 23.22
C LEU A 1107 23.06 -7.23 24.56
N ASP A 1108 22.82 -6.29 25.49
CA ASP A 1108 22.25 -6.60 26.81
C ASP A 1108 20.79 -7.04 26.73
N ALA A 1109 19.99 -6.48 25.82
CA ALA A 1109 18.60 -6.91 25.59
C ALA A 1109 18.48 -8.29 24.93
N ASN A 1110 19.59 -8.82 24.38
CA ASN A 1110 19.64 -10.11 23.66
C ASN A 1110 20.61 -11.12 24.35
N LYS A 1111 20.90 -10.91 25.63
CA LYS A 1111 21.50 -11.91 26.54
C LYS A 1111 20.38 -12.67 27.23
#